data_AF-A0A963D3M4-F1
#
_entry.id   AF-A0A963D3M4-F1
#
_cell.length_a   1.000
_cell.length_b   1.000
_cell.length_c   1.000
_cell.angle_alpha   90.00
_cell.angle_beta   90.00
_cell.angle_gamma   90.00
#
_symmetry.space_group_name_H-M   'P 1'
#
loop_
_entity.id
_entity.type
_entity.pdbx_description
1 polymer ?
#
loop_
_entity_poly.entity_id
_entity_poly.type
_entity_poly.pdbx_seq_one_letter_code
_entity_poly.pdbx_strand_id
1 'polypeptide(L)'
;MSWQELSAHERRTLDAVRRDAPETLPLARVLALASRIEPLLLRNARVRFASPADTELESLLWFSPLMRVRARDGLRLHEGIARSLAEELLAQDPPRFAAAWQFVLDHTAHWSAVERILQELRHCALIGDAARERALRRELLRRVRRAGDDDSRVGLARRSRESLAYLAPGQPLDDEAKWLGQYAAAALGGSSRLTDTEPATSLPPELADCLPASYKPASLGIEVRHDPVHARLVLHFVDADGGTSKIDLPTSLPAELHIAADGQPAARHTVSLGTRIALDGMPRSVRITTIDGQHQVLSIELPAATPSIPQQPSAHTWLSHVPEDRALAERVAKWLSDSGIRATLREEGELRGASTEAQDPTIPLLRLWTRQASAIWAGSPETEFGGGRPSLILRAADAEAPAPGQGTGEMITLPDLDAAQPQASSSVAEQLRAWLLRGDVTPTRLPDQEAEISALLAELDDPATEPPRRLAIGDRLAELGDPRPGVGVREVEIAAEGQPEFFRTSATVNLRDGPGTEHARAPAGPLRRGTLVAAAAREGDWRKVTVLAEERVPTDVSGWVHSRFLHRLDPAGGFDTSLMILSRQSTIECDHGGKLVLPEGDAPLSANDVLQASIAACPNEGPTLRPCQEIASITGGKAQLLADDGSPCLLDSLSGLTDGFPPGSVRFRVTRPHYAPEPEASAEREWTEARETTNEHAPRGVSADPAASPVLEIAARTIDRKLVPEPGLFRCLAGDGLEQTRIEAGELSPGASILLLLPGLAANAEGSFSDLWTEDRNGRFIDEMASRFDGNIVAFNCWSLSRHPVANALELARALPAGARLSMIGHSTGGLLAELLCRSQVAGGSQPFTDEEADLFSATPATRQALAALSKELTTKQLVVERFIAVGTPFRGTLLFQKIEPLLKLLPSLVKIASLGSSILASGAVETLLKALRNPSDLVGIEAIQPGSAFMRLINYPSVTVDADLSAITGDAEASGVLAKLRLLVVDKVFGGDNDLMVPTASMVGGAQRASGGRVAFFQGPHINHFSYFRDPGVIEAIAQAMQSPQATGRWAPLARSSSGR
;
A
#
# COMPACT_ATOMS: atom_id res chain seq x y z
N MET A 1 7.57 21.68 -12.43
CA MET A 1 9.02 21.40 -12.43
C MET A 1 9.70 22.73 -12.72
N SER A 2 9.75 23.59 -11.72
CA SER A 2 9.63 25.00 -11.97
C SER A 2 9.86 25.86 -10.73
N TRP A 3 10.50 27.01 -10.90
CA TRP A 3 10.90 27.95 -9.84
C TRP A 3 9.75 28.60 -9.07
N GLN A 4 9.07 27.79 -8.27
CA GLN A 4 8.01 28.22 -7.38
C GLN A 4 8.56 28.96 -6.17
N GLU A 5 7.75 29.88 -5.65
CA GLU A 5 7.93 30.25 -4.24
C GLU A 5 7.74 29.03 -3.36
N LEU A 6 8.50 29.00 -2.26
CA LEU A 6 8.49 27.89 -1.31
C LEU A 6 7.07 27.70 -0.73
N SER A 7 6.39 26.62 -1.13
CA SER A 7 5.04 26.31 -0.66
C SER A 7 5.02 26.02 0.85
N ALA A 8 3.85 26.07 1.49
CA ALA A 8 3.73 25.79 2.93
C ALA A 8 4.22 24.37 3.29
N HIS A 9 4.01 23.39 2.39
CA HIS A 9 4.53 22.04 2.56
C HIS A 9 6.06 22.01 2.41
N GLU A 10 6.60 22.57 1.32
CA GLU A 10 8.05 22.61 1.09
C GLU A 10 8.81 23.37 2.17
N ARG A 11 8.22 24.43 2.73
CA ARG A 11 8.78 25.19 3.86
C ARG A 11 8.89 24.32 5.10
N ARG A 12 7.82 23.59 5.46
CA ARG A 12 7.86 22.63 6.57
C ARG A 12 8.89 21.53 6.33
N THR A 13 8.99 21.02 5.11
CA THR A 13 9.97 20.00 4.74
C THR A 13 11.41 20.51 4.87
N LEU A 14 11.70 21.70 4.33
CA LEU A 14 13.02 22.31 4.43
C LEU A 14 13.38 22.64 5.89
N ASP A 15 12.42 23.15 6.66
CA ASP A 15 12.63 23.44 8.09
C ASP A 15 12.80 22.17 8.94
N ALA A 16 12.13 21.06 8.58
CA ALA A 16 12.36 19.76 9.20
C ALA A 16 13.79 19.26 8.91
N VAL A 17 14.23 19.30 7.65
CA VAL A 17 15.60 18.89 7.30
C VAL A 17 16.65 19.76 7.97
N ARG A 18 16.42 21.08 8.10
CA ARG A 18 17.32 21.98 8.85
C ARG A 18 17.46 21.61 10.33
N ARG A 19 16.44 21.01 10.94
CA ARG A 19 16.48 20.56 12.34
C ARG A 19 17.01 19.15 12.48
N ASP A 20 16.54 18.25 11.64
CA ASP A 20 16.64 16.81 11.84
C ASP A 20 17.80 16.17 11.05
N ALA A 21 18.26 16.81 9.96
CA ALA A 21 19.35 16.32 9.10
C ALA A 21 20.14 17.48 8.42
N PRO A 22 20.67 18.46 9.18
CA PRO A 22 21.30 19.66 8.63
C PRO A 22 22.54 19.37 7.76
N GLU A 23 23.21 18.24 7.98
CA GLU A 23 24.39 17.79 7.24
C GLU A 23 24.13 17.59 5.74
N THR A 24 22.87 17.35 5.33
CA THR A 24 22.50 17.19 3.92
C THR A 24 22.48 18.50 3.13
N LEU A 25 22.35 19.63 3.83
CA LEU A 25 22.11 20.95 3.21
C LEU A 25 23.29 21.51 2.43
N PRO A 26 24.56 21.41 2.87
CA PRO A 26 25.69 21.94 2.12
C PRO A 26 25.81 21.35 0.70
N LEU A 27 25.62 20.04 0.57
CA LEU A 27 25.63 19.36 -0.73
C LEU A 27 24.37 19.66 -1.54
N ALA A 28 23.20 19.70 -0.90
CA ALA A 28 21.93 20.05 -1.53
C ALA A 28 21.95 21.47 -2.13
N ARG A 29 22.60 22.45 -1.47
CA ARG A 29 22.73 23.84 -1.95
C ARG A 29 23.49 23.94 -3.26
N VAL A 30 24.58 23.19 -3.42
CA VAL A 30 25.37 23.15 -4.66
C VAL A 30 24.55 22.50 -5.78
N LEU A 31 23.91 21.37 -5.47
CA LEU A 31 23.15 20.59 -6.44
C LEU A 31 21.80 21.23 -6.84
N ALA A 32 21.31 22.20 -6.04
CA ALA A 32 20.09 22.97 -6.35
C ALA A 32 20.19 23.78 -7.65
N LEU A 33 21.40 24.05 -8.15
CA LEU A 33 21.64 24.76 -9.41
C LEU A 33 21.41 23.89 -10.65
N ALA A 34 21.33 22.56 -10.50
CA ALA A 34 21.09 21.63 -11.59
C ALA A 34 19.59 21.30 -11.71
N SER A 35 19.05 21.26 -12.94
CA SER A 35 17.64 20.87 -13.15
C SER A 35 17.40 19.37 -12.97
N ARG A 36 18.47 18.57 -12.99
CA ARG A 36 18.51 17.12 -12.75
C ARG A 36 19.88 16.76 -12.18
N ILE A 37 19.90 15.92 -11.15
CA ILE A 37 21.11 15.49 -10.48
C ILE A 37 21.40 14.05 -10.91
N GLU A 38 22.32 13.87 -11.85
CA GLU A 38 22.79 12.55 -12.26
C GLU A 38 23.71 11.93 -11.19
N PRO A 39 23.80 10.58 -11.07
CA PRO A 39 24.68 9.94 -10.09
C PRO A 39 26.14 10.42 -10.17
N LEU A 40 26.65 10.67 -11.38
CA LEU A 40 28.00 11.18 -11.58
C LEU A 40 28.13 12.63 -11.10
N LEU A 41 27.13 13.48 -11.35
CA LEU A 41 27.09 14.86 -10.87
C LEU A 41 27.02 14.89 -9.33
N LEU A 42 26.20 14.04 -8.71
CA LEU A 42 26.09 13.90 -7.25
C LEU A 42 27.43 13.52 -6.62
N ARG A 43 28.06 12.46 -7.13
CA ARG A 43 29.35 11.96 -6.63
C ARG A 43 30.45 13.00 -6.77
N ASN A 44 30.58 13.61 -7.96
CA ASN A 44 31.60 14.62 -8.20
C ASN A 44 31.36 15.88 -7.36
N ALA A 45 30.10 16.28 -7.16
CA ALA A 45 29.75 17.41 -6.30
C ALA A 45 30.12 17.13 -4.84
N ARG A 46 29.86 15.92 -4.31
CA ARG A 46 30.29 15.55 -2.95
C ARG A 46 31.81 15.63 -2.82
N VAL A 47 32.55 15.02 -3.75
CA VAL A 47 34.03 15.03 -3.71
C VAL A 47 34.59 16.46 -3.77
N ARG A 48 33.94 17.36 -4.52
CA ARG A 48 34.42 18.73 -4.72
C ARG A 48 34.02 19.71 -3.63
N PHE A 49 32.82 19.55 -3.05
CA PHE A 49 32.17 20.55 -2.19
C PHE A 49 31.80 20.06 -0.78
N ALA A 50 31.98 18.77 -0.44
CA ALA A 50 31.77 18.21 0.90
C ALA A 50 33.06 17.60 1.48
N SER A 51 33.07 17.25 2.78
CA SER A 51 34.26 16.68 3.43
C SER A 51 34.49 15.23 2.95
N PRO A 52 35.76 14.77 2.81
CA PRO A 52 36.06 13.38 2.46
C PRO A 52 35.51 12.33 3.46
N ALA A 53 35.25 12.74 4.71
CA ALA A 53 34.69 11.89 5.77
C ALA A 53 33.18 11.61 5.60
N ASP A 54 32.49 12.39 4.77
CA ASP A 54 31.03 12.37 4.66
C ASP A 54 30.55 11.42 3.54
N THR A 55 31.01 10.16 3.54
CA THR A 55 30.70 9.20 2.46
C THR A 55 29.22 8.86 2.36
N GLU A 56 28.46 9.10 3.43
CA GLU A 56 27.03 8.81 3.52
C GLU A 56 26.15 9.91 2.94
N LEU A 57 26.68 11.10 2.64
CA LEU A 57 25.88 12.25 2.16
C LEU A 57 25.16 11.99 0.84
N GLU A 58 25.72 11.16 -0.04
CA GLU A 58 25.02 10.78 -1.29
C GLU A 58 23.75 9.99 -0.97
N SER A 59 23.83 9.08 0.01
CA SER A 59 22.69 8.27 0.48
C SER A 59 21.69 9.13 1.24
N LEU A 60 22.15 9.95 2.19
CA LEU A 60 21.30 10.85 2.96
C LEU A 60 20.56 11.83 2.05
N LEU A 61 21.22 12.38 1.03
CA LEU A 61 20.57 13.26 0.05
C LEU A 61 19.61 12.50 -0.86
N TRP A 62 19.93 11.26 -1.25
CA TRP A 62 19.05 10.40 -2.04
C TRP A 62 17.73 10.11 -1.32
N PHE A 63 17.79 9.78 -0.04
CA PHE A 63 16.60 9.48 0.79
C PHE A 63 15.99 10.72 1.46
N SER A 64 16.62 11.88 1.31
CA SER A 64 16.15 13.13 1.88
C SER A 64 14.75 13.50 1.37
N PRO A 65 13.87 14.05 2.23
CA PRO A 65 12.59 14.60 1.81
C PRO A 65 12.74 15.88 0.96
N LEU A 66 13.97 16.40 0.78
CA LEU A 66 14.25 17.45 -0.20
C LEU A 66 14.03 16.97 -1.65
N MET A 67 14.08 15.66 -1.92
CA MET A 67 13.90 15.08 -3.25
C MET A 67 12.42 14.90 -3.61
N ARG A 68 12.01 15.48 -4.75
CA ARG A 68 10.67 15.35 -5.32
C ARG A 68 10.54 14.12 -6.22
N VAL A 69 11.59 13.81 -6.99
CA VAL A 69 11.60 12.68 -7.94
C VAL A 69 12.91 11.93 -7.78
N ARG A 70 12.80 10.59 -7.73
CA ARG A 70 13.92 9.65 -7.73
C ARG A 70 13.72 8.69 -8.90
N ALA A 71 14.54 8.82 -9.94
CA ALA A 71 14.42 8.03 -11.16
C ALA A 71 15.79 7.54 -11.63
N ARG A 72 15.78 6.58 -12.56
CA ARG A 72 17.02 6.02 -13.14
C ARG A 72 17.89 7.07 -13.83
N ASP A 73 17.28 8.15 -14.36
CA ASP A 73 17.98 9.24 -15.04
C ASP A 73 18.46 10.36 -14.10
N GLY A 74 18.18 10.27 -12.80
CA GLY A 74 18.70 11.18 -11.77
C GLY A 74 17.69 11.59 -10.69
N LEU A 75 18.18 12.38 -9.73
CA LEU A 75 17.39 12.99 -8.67
C LEU A 75 16.91 14.39 -9.07
N ARG A 76 15.78 14.83 -8.50
CA ARG A 76 15.30 16.20 -8.63
C ARG A 76 14.75 16.69 -7.29
N LEU A 77 15.23 17.87 -6.87
CA LEU A 77 14.74 18.56 -5.69
C LEU A 77 13.29 19.03 -5.86
N HIS A 78 12.59 19.20 -4.74
CA HIS A 78 11.42 20.07 -4.71
C HIS A 78 11.80 21.46 -5.22
N GLU A 79 10.99 22.04 -6.10
CA GLU A 79 11.46 23.18 -6.89
C GLU A 79 11.47 24.48 -6.07
N GLY A 80 10.52 24.65 -5.14
CA GLY A 80 10.57 25.74 -4.17
C GLY A 80 11.76 25.60 -3.22
N ILE A 81 12.14 24.37 -2.88
CA ILE A 81 13.32 24.08 -2.05
C ILE A 81 14.61 24.39 -2.84
N ALA A 82 14.72 23.92 -4.08
CA ALA A 82 15.87 24.21 -4.95
C ALA A 82 16.08 25.72 -5.11
N ARG A 83 14.99 26.47 -5.34
CA ARG A 83 15.02 27.93 -5.34
C ARG A 83 15.61 28.50 -4.06
N SER A 84 15.01 28.16 -2.91
CA SER A 84 15.41 28.69 -1.61
C SER A 84 16.88 28.41 -1.32
N LEU A 85 17.35 27.20 -1.61
CA LEU A 85 18.74 26.80 -1.38
C LEU A 85 19.71 27.52 -2.32
N ALA A 86 19.32 27.77 -3.57
CA ALA A 86 20.13 28.50 -4.53
C ALA A 86 20.20 30.01 -4.20
N GLU A 87 19.08 30.62 -3.80
CA GLU A 87 19.03 32.01 -3.30
C GLU A 87 19.88 32.17 -2.03
N GLU A 88 19.80 31.21 -1.09
CA GLU A 88 20.67 31.15 0.09
C GLU A 88 22.14 31.10 -0.29
N LEU A 89 22.53 30.23 -1.23
CA LEU A 89 23.92 30.10 -1.67
C LEU A 89 24.42 31.38 -2.33
N LEU A 90 23.62 31.99 -3.21
CA LEU A 90 23.94 33.25 -3.87
C LEU A 90 24.10 34.39 -2.87
N ALA A 91 23.23 34.47 -1.86
CA ALA A 91 23.27 35.52 -0.85
C ALA A 91 24.41 35.35 0.16
N GLN A 92 24.74 34.11 0.55
CA GLN A 92 25.72 33.81 1.59
C GLN A 92 27.16 33.73 1.06
N ASP A 93 27.36 33.15 -0.13
CA ASP A 93 28.69 32.89 -0.69
C ASP A 93 28.69 33.00 -2.24
N PRO A 94 28.67 34.24 -2.80
CA PRO A 94 28.66 34.46 -4.25
C PRO A 94 29.84 33.80 -5.00
N PRO A 95 31.09 33.79 -4.50
CA PRO A 95 32.18 33.05 -5.14
C PRO A 95 31.92 31.55 -5.24
N ARG A 96 31.41 30.92 -4.17
CA ARG A 96 31.07 29.50 -4.18
C ARG A 96 29.87 29.20 -5.07
N PHE A 97 28.88 30.10 -5.12
CA PHE A 97 27.78 30.04 -6.09
C PHE A 97 28.32 30.02 -7.53
N ALA A 98 29.20 30.95 -7.90
CA ALA A 98 29.79 31.00 -9.24
C ALA A 98 30.61 29.73 -9.57
N ALA A 99 31.38 29.21 -8.60
CA ALA A 99 32.14 27.98 -8.76
C ALA A 99 31.22 26.73 -8.90
N ALA A 100 30.14 26.66 -8.11
CA ALA A 100 29.13 25.61 -8.20
C ALA A 100 28.40 25.65 -9.54
N TRP A 101 28.05 26.84 -10.03
CA TRP A 101 27.41 27.00 -11.33
C TRP A 101 28.32 26.57 -12.48
N GLN A 102 29.58 27.02 -12.50
CA GLN A 102 30.54 26.57 -13.51
C GLN A 102 30.74 25.06 -13.46
N PHE A 103 30.83 24.49 -12.25
CA PHE A 103 30.94 23.04 -12.06
C PHE A 103 29.74 22.29 -12.64
N VAL A 104 28.52 22.78 -12.42
CA VAL A 104 27.29 22.21 -13.01
C VAL A 104 27.32 22.32 -14.53
N LEU A 105 27.75 23.45 -15.11
CA LEU A 105 27.88 23.61 -16.56
C LEU A 105 28.84 22.58 -17.17
N ASP A 106 30.01 22.40 -16.55
CA ASP A 106 31.02 21.45 -17.03
C ASP A 106 30.49 20.00 -16.98
N HIS A 107 29.77 19.66 -15.92
CA HIS A 107 29.23 18.31 -15.69
C HIS A 107 27.90 18.04 -16.41
N THR A 108 27.30 19.04 -17.05
CA THR A 108 26.06 18.91 -17.84
C THR A 108 26.27 19.27 -19.31
N ALA A 109 27.51 19.44 -19.75
CA ALA A 109 27.86 19.77 -21.13
C ALA A 109 27.37 18.72 -22.15
N HIS A 110 27.24 17.45 -21.72
CA HIS A 110 26.71 16.34 -22.53
C HIS A 110 25.19 16.39 -22.74
N TRP A 111 24.48 17.21 -21.96
CA TRP A 111 23.02 17.31 -22.08
C TRP A 111 22.61 17.92 -23.41
N SER A 112 21.38 17.58 -23.83
CA SER A 112 20.81 18.14 -25.04
C SER A 112 20.80 19.67 -24.95
N ALA A 113 20.94 20.34 -26.09
CA ALA A 113 20.94 21.80 -26.10
C ALA A 113 19.65 22.39 -25.49
N VAL A 114 18.52 21.69 -25.61
CA VAL A 114 17.26 22.07 -24.96
C VAL A 114 17.42 22.02 -23.43
N GLU A 115 17.93 20.92 -22.86
CA GLU A 115 18.14 20.80 -21.40
C GLU A 115 19.08 21.87 -20.86
N ARG A 116 20.17 22.16 -21.60
CA ARG A 116 21.11 23.22 -21.22
C ARG A 116 20.46 24.60 -21.26
N ILE A 117 19.66 24.90 -22.29
CA ILE A 117 18.89 26.15 -22.37
C ILE A 117 17.93 26.27 -21.18
N LEU A 118 17.25 25.19 -20.80
CA LEU A 118 16.32 25.21 -19.68
C LEU A 118 17.03 25.41 -18.34
N GLN A 119 18.19 24.78 -18.14
CA GLN A 119 19.04 25.00 -16.96
C GLN A 119 19.62 26.43 -16.91
N GLU A 120 19.93 27.01 -18.06
CA GLU A 120 20.46 28.38 -18.13
C GLU A 120 19.36 29.44 -17.97
N LEU A 121 18.19 29.23 -18.56
CA LEU A 121 16.98 30.03 -18.30
C LEU A 121 16.72 30.10 -16.80
N ARG A 122 16.93 28.94 -16.16
CA ARG A 122 16.86 28.84 -14.75
C ARG A 122 17.88 29.81 -14.08
N HIS A 123 19.17 29.59 -14.26
CA HIS A 123 20.20 30.45 -13.67
C HIS A 123 19.97 31.96 -13.91
N CYS A 124 19.56 32.37 -15.12
CA CYS A 124 19.28 33.77 -15.46
C CYS A 124 18.16 34.37 -14.60
N ALA A 125 17.09 33.61 -14.33
CA ALA A 125 16.00 34.06 -13.47
C ALA A 125 16.43 34.28 -12.02
N LEU A 126 17.37 33.47 -11.53
CA LEU A 126 17.92 33.60 -10.19
C LEU A 126 18.78 34.86 -10.03
N ILE A 127 19.56 35.23 -11.06
CA ILE A 127 20.44 36.40 -11.04
C ILE A 127 19.80 37.68 -11.61
N GLY A 128 18.61 37.59 -12.19
CA GLY A 128 17.88 38.71 -12.79
C GLY A 128 18.37 39.14 -14.18
N ASP A 129 18.94 38.24 -14.99
CA ASP A 129 19.39 38.54 -16.36
C ASP A 129 18.26 38.37 -17.39
N ALA A 130 17.34 39.34 -17.40
CA ALA A 130 16.18 39.35 -18.29
C ALA A 130 16.55 39.37 -19.79
N ALA A 131 17.70 39.95 -20.14
CA ALA A 131 18.16 40.02 -21.53
C ALA A 131 18.57 38.63 -22.04
N ARG A 132 19.32 37.88 -21.23
CA ARG A 132 19.72 36.52 -21.55
C ARG A 132 18.55 35.55 -21.54
N GLU A 133 17.62 35.70 -20.58
CA GLU A 133 16.38 34.91 -20.58
C GLU A 133 15.60 35.06 -21.89
N ARG A 134 15.37 36.30 -22.34
CA ARG A 134 14.65 36.55 -23.60
C ARG A 134 15.39 35.93 -24.79
N ALA A 135 16.72 36.01 -24.82
CA ALA A 135 17.52 35.38 -25.87
C ALA A 135 17.38 33.85 -25.90
N LEU A 136 17.33 33.21 -24.72
CA LEU A 136 17.13 31.76 -24.58
C LEU A 136 15.70 31.34 -24.95
N ARG A 137 14.67 32.10 -24.56
CA ARG A 137 13.27 31.88 -25.02
C ARG A 137 13.16 31.95 -26.54
N ARG A 138 13.82 32.93 -27.19
CA ARG A 138 13.90 33.02 -28.65
C ARG A 138 14.57 31.81 -29.30
N GLU A 139 15.60 31.26 -28.67
CA GLU A 139 16.24 30.03 -29.16
C GLU A 139 15.32 28.80 -29.05
N LEU A 140 14.53 28.68 -27.97
CA LEU A 140 13.51 27.62 -27.88
C LEU A 140 12.45 27.76 -28.99
N LEU A 141 11.96 28.97 -29.25
CA LEU A 141 11.03 29.25 -30.35
C LEU A 141 11.62 28.88 -31.71
N ARG A 142 12.90 29.21 -31.96
CA ARG A 142 13.60 28.79 -33.19
C ARG A 142 13.69 27.27 -33.32
N ARG A 143 13.84 26.55 -32.21
CA ARG A 143 13.88 25.08 -32.21
C ARG A 143 12.52 24.46 -32.48
N VAL A 144 11.45 25.03 -31.90
CA VAL A 144 10.07 24.65 -32.24
C VAL A 144 9.85 24.76 -33.75
N ARG A 145 10.24 25.88 -34.34
CA ARG A 145 10.12 26.12 -35.80
C ARG A 145 10.94 25.18 -36.68
N ARG A 146 12.01 24.58 -36.15
CA ARG A 146 12.90 23.67 -36.88
C ARG A 146 12.60 22.20 -36.60
N ALA A 147 11.66 21.90 -35.71
CA ALA A 147 11.28 20.54 -35.39
C ALA A 147 10.57 19.91 -36.60
N GLY A 148 11.23 18.90 -37.19
CA GLY A 148 10.79 18.26 -38.43
C GLY A 148 9.71 17.20 -38.25
N ASP A 149 9.49 16.74 -37.01
CA ASP A 149 8.55 15.67 -36.67
C ASP A 149 7.72 16.02 -35.42
N ASP A 150 6.56 15.37 -35.29
CA ASP A 150 5.60 15.62 -34.22
C ASP A 150 6.10 15.16 -32.83
N ASP A 151 6.92 14.12 -32.76
CA ASP A 151 7.50 13.66 -31.49
C ASP A 151 8.46 14.71 -30.91
N SER A 152 9.28 15.33 -31.77
CA SER A 152 10.16 16.45 -31.42
C SER A 152 9.35 17.67 -30.98
N ARG A 153 8.24 17.98 -31.66
CA ARG A 153 7.33 19.10 -31.34
C ARG A 153 6.66 18.91 -29.98
N VAL A 154 6.13 17.71 -29.71
CA VAL A 154 5.53 17.32 -28.42
C VAL A 154 6.58 17.30 -27.31
N GLY A 155 7.78 16.77 -27.59
CA GLY A 155 8.89 16.77 -26.65
C GLY A 155 9.33 18.18 -26.24
N LEU A 156 9.45 19.10 -27.20
CA LEU A 156 9.72 20.52 -26.94
C LEU A 156 8.58 21.19 -26.18
N ALA A 157 7.32 20.89 -26.51
CA ALA A 157 6.15 21.41 -25.80
C ALA A 157 6.15 20.97 -24.32
N ARG A 158 6.37 19.68 -24.03
CA ARG A 158 6.44 19.16 -22.65
C ARG A 158 7.53 19.85 -21.84
N ARG A 159 8.75 19.92 -22.40
CA ARG A 159 9.90 20.55 -21.74
C ARG A 159 9.72 22.07 -21.55
N SER A 160 9.09 22.73 -22.51
CA SER A 160 8.76 24.16 -22.42
C SER A 160 7.70 24.42 -21.35
N ARG A 161 6.61 23.63 -21.31
CA ARG A 161 5.57 23.72 -20.27
C ARG A 161 6.16 23.51 -18.88
N GLU A 162 7.03 22.51 -18.72
CA GLU A 162 7.70 22.23 -17.45
C GLU A 162 8.51 23.43 -16.97
N SER A 163 9.33 24.00 -17.85
CA SER A 163 10.33 25.01 -17.47
C SER A 163 9.80 26.43 -17.40
N LEU A 164 8.79 26.77 -18.20
CA LEU A 164 8.29 28.14 -18.32
C LEU A 164 7.20 28.49 -17.32
N ALA A 165 6.58 27.50 -16.67
CA ALA A 165 5.41 27.72 -15.84
C ALA A 165 5.64 28.69 -14.66
N TYR A 166 6.88 29.11 -14.35
CA TYR A 166 7.24 29.86 -13.15
C TYR A 166 8.43 30.80 -13.36
N LEU A 167 8.40 31.53 -14.48
CA LEU A 167 9.15 32.77 -14.61
C LEU A 167 8.31 33.87 -13.95
N ALA A 168 8.78 34.37 -12.80
CA ALA A 168 8.29 35.53 -12.05
C ALA A 168 6.75 35.70 -11.92
N PRO A 169 6.10 35.12 -10.89
CA PRO A 169 4.72 35.51 -10.57
C PRO A 169 4.67 37.02 -10.27
N GLY A 170 3.93 37.77 -11.08
CA GLY A 170 3.71 39.21 -10.89
C GLY A 170 4.54 40.15 -11.78
N GLN A 171 5.38 39.66 -12.69
CA GLN A 171 5.97 40.49 -13.75
C GLN A 171 5.21 40.31 -15.08
N PRO A 172 5.05 41.38 -15.89
CA PRO A 172 4.43 41.25 -17.20
C PRO A 172 5.27 40.32 -18.09
N LEU A 173 4.65 39.23 -18.55
CA LEU A 173 5.29 38.29 -19.46
C LEU A 173 5.58 38.96 -20.80
N ASP A 174 6.77 38.71 -21.35
CA ASP A 174 7.08 39.10 -22.72
C ASP A 174 6.37 38.21 -23.74
N ASP A 175 6.24 38.71 -24.97
CA ASP A 175 5.53 38.04 -26.04
C ASP A 175 6.11 36.64 -26.31
N GLU A 176 7.43 36.47 -26.21
CA GLU A 176 8.08 35.17 -26.37
C GLU A 176 7.69 34.15 -25.31
N ALA A 177 7.54 34.57 -24.03
CA ALA A 177 7.04 33.70 -22.97
C ALA A 177 5.56 33.34 -23.20
N LYS A 178 4.73 34.29 -23.63
CA LYS A 178 3.32 34.05 -23.95
C LYS A 178 3.17 33.05 -25.10
N TRP A 179 3.91 33.23 -26.19
CA TRP A 179 3.88 32.34 -27.35
C TRP A 179 4.36 30.92 -27.02
N LEU A 180 5.46 30.77 -26.27
CA LEU A 180 5.91 29.44 -25.86
C LEU A 180 4.90 28.75 -24.93
N GLY A 181 4.28 29.50 -24.02
CA GLY A 181 3.24 28.99 -23.13
C GLY A 181 2.00 28.51 -23.90
N GLN A 182 1.53 29.31 -24.86
CA GLN A 182 0.40 28.98 -25.73
C GLN A 182 0.71 27.81 -26.66
N TYR A 183 1.89 27.78 -27.28
CA TYR A 183 2.33 26.66 -28.11
C TYR A 183 2.35 25.36 -27.30
N ALA A 184 2.92 25.39 -26.10
CA ALA A 184 2.98 24.21 -25.25
C ALA A 184 1.59 23.76 -24.76
N ALA A 185 0.68 24.71 -24.52
CA ALA A 185 -0.68 24.41 -24.12
C ALA A 185 -1.49 23.75 -25.25
N ALA A 186 -1.43 24.34 -26.45
CA ALA A 186 -2.09 23.83 -27.65
C ALA A 186 -1.51 22.47 -28.09
N ALA A 187 -0.18 22.32 -28.11
CA ALA A 187 0.48 21.09 -28.54
C ALA A 187 0.26 19.90 -27.59
N LEU A 188 -0.07 20.14 -26.32
CA LEU A 188 -0.28 19.09 -25.30
C LEU A 188 -1.74 18.90 -24.91
N GLY A 189 -2.64 19.69 -25.49
CA GLY A 189 -4.07 19.68 -25.20
C GLY A 189 -4.42 19.95 -23.73
N GLY A 190 -3.70 20.87 -23.08
CA GLY A 190 -3.96 21.22 -21.68
C GLY A 190 -3.32 22.54 -21.29
N SER A 191 -3.84 23.19 -20.25
CA SER A 191 -3.46 24.56 -19.89
C SER A 191 -1.98 24.72 -19.47
N SER A 192 -1.46 25.94 -19.66
CA SER A 192 -0.14 26.37 -19.18
C SER A 192 -0.31 27.42 -18.08
N ARG A 193 0.48 27.29 -17.00
CA ARG A 193 0.42 28.23 -15.86
C ARG A 193 0.73 29.68 -16.22
N LEU A 194 1.53 29.89 -17.26
CA LEU A 194 1.84 31.23 -17.78
C LEU A 194 0.61 31.97 -18.29
N THR A 195 -0.39 31.23 -18.74
CA THR A 195 -1.63 31.79 -19.28
C THR A 195 -2.74 31.78 -18.24
N ASP A 196 -2.51 31.39 -16.98
CA ASP A 196 -3.51 31.19 -15.90
C ASP A 196 -4.47 32.37 -15.68
N THR A 197 -4.04 33.58 -15.99
CA THR A 197 -4.77 34.82 -15.69
C THR A 197 -5.31 35.56 -16.92
N GLU A 198 -4.85 35.23 -18.14
CA GLU A 198 -5.24 35.93 -19.37
C GLU A 198 -5.84 34.96 -20.39
N PRO A 199 -6.89 35.36 -21.14
CA PRO A 199 -7.40 34.56 -22.25
C PRO A 199 -6.31 34.30 -23.29
N ALA A 200 -6.33 33.10 -23.88
CA ALA A 200 -5.37 32.75 -24.93
C ALA A 200 -5.54 33.69 -26.13
N THR A 201 -4.42 34.16 -26.67
CA THR A 201 -4.38 34.88 -27.95
C THR A 201 -4.06 33.91 -29.07
N SER A 202 -4.38 34.29 -30.30
CA SER A 202 -4.00 33.48 -31.46
C SER A 202 -2.48 33.33 -31.56
N LEU A 203 -2.03 32.10 -31.82
CA LEU A 203 -0.61 31.84 -32.11
C LEU A 203 -0.22 32.50 -33.43
N PRO A 204 1.01 33.04 -33.55
CA PRO A 204 1.56 33.45 -34.83
C PRO A 204 1.46 32.31 -35.87
N PRO A 205 1.13 32.59 -37.15
CA PRO A 205 0.93 31.54 -38.15
C PRO A 205 2.10 30.56 -38.24
N GLU A 206 3.33 31.08 -38.20
CA GLU A 206 4.56 30.28 -38.24
C GLU A 206 4.70 29.28 -37.07
N LEU A 207 4.06 29.55 -35.92
CA LEU A 207 4.03 28.66 -34.76
C LEU A 207 2.80 27.76 -34.76
N ALA A 208 1.66 28.24 -35.27
CA ALA A 208 0.46 27.44 -35.45
C ALA A 208 0.72 26.27 -36.42
N ASP A 209 1.46 26.51 -37.51
CA ASP A 209 1.90 25.47 -38.47
C ASP A 209 2.87 24.44 -37.84
N CYS A 210 3.45 24.77 -36.69
CA CYS A 210 4.34 23.88 -35.94
C CYS A 210 3.60 23.04 -34.88
N LEU A 211 2.28 23.19 -34.74
CA LEU A 211 1.51 22.31 -33.85
C LEU A 211 1.56 20.88 -34.39
N PRO A 212 1.68 19.87 -33.51
CA PRO A 212 1.63 18.47 -33.92
C PRO A 212 0.24 18.14 -34.50
N ALA A 213 0.17 17.16 -35.41
CA ALA A 213 -1.11 16.70 -35.95
C ALA A 213 -2.00 16.26 -34.77
N SER A 214 -3.12 16.97 -34.61
CA SER A 214 -3.95 17.00 -33.41
C SER A 214 -4.39 15.63 -32.90
N TYR A 215 -4.41 15.49 -31.57
CA TYR A 215 -5.29 14.54 -30.89
C TYR A 215 -6.73 14.84 -31.34
N LYS A 216 -7.43 13.82 -31.85
CA LYS A 216 -8.79 13.84 -32.44
C LYS A 216 -9.62 15.08 -32.01
N PRO A 217 -9.79 16.11 -32.87
CA PRO A 217 -10.50 17.33 -32.51
C PRO A 217 -11.96 17.01 -32.15
N ALA A 218 -12.52 17.76 -31.22
CA ALA A 218 -13.90 17.59 -30.77
C ALA A 218 -14.74 18.82 -31.13
N SER A 219 -16.05 18.64 -31.13
CA SER A 219 -16.98 19.77 -31.16
C SER A 219 -18.09 19.57 -30.15
N LEU A 220 -18.54 20.68 -29.55
CA LEU A 220 -19.64 20.71 -28.61
C LEU A 220 -20.68 21.74 -29.06
N GLY A 221 -21.95 21.37 -28.90
CA GLY A 221 -23.06 22.32 -28.91
C GLY A 221 -23.13 23.05 -27.56
N ILE A 222 -23.53 24.32 -27.58
CA ILE A 222 -23.66 25.14 -26.37
C ILE A 222 -25.08 25.68 -26.29
N GLU A 223 -25.72 25.39 -25.16
CA GLU A 223 -27.04 25.86 -24.80
C GLU A 223 -27.00 26.68 -23.51
N VAL A 224 -27.83 27.72 -23.44
CA VAL A 224 -28.06 28.45 -22.19
C VAL A 224 -29.41 28.01 -21.63
N ARG A 225 -29.40 27.39 -20.45
CA ARG A 225 -30.60 26.90 -19.76
C ARG A 225 -30.83 27.65 -18.46
N HIS A 226 -32.09 27.83 -18.08
CA HIS A 226 -32.44 28.33 -16.75
C HIS A 226 -32.55 27.16 -15.78
N ASP A 227 -31.79 27.18 -14.69
CA ASP A 227 -31.93 26.25 -13.57
C ASP A 227 -32.99 26.78 -12.61
N PRO A 228 -34.20 26.18 -12.57
CA PRO A 228 -35.29 26.64 -11.73
C PRO A 228 -35.07 26.35 -10.24
N VAL A 229 -34.17 25.42 -9.88
CA VAL A 229 -33.91 25.05 -8.48
C VAL A 229 -33.08 26.13 -7.79
N HIS A 230 -32.10 26.69 -8.50
CA HIS A 230 -31.19 27.71 -7.98
C HIS A 230 -31.43 29.11 -8.57
N ALA A 231 -32.47 29.27 -9.41
CA ALA A 231 -32.86 30.52 -10.07
C ALA A 231 -31.71 31.23 -10.81
N ARG A 232 -30.91 30.49 -11.58
CA ARG A 232 -29.73 31.01 -12.30
C ARG A 232 -29.61 30.45 -13.71
N LEU A 233 -28.92 31.17 -14.59
CA LEU A 233 -28.57 30.68 -15.92
C LEU A 233 -27.39 29.70 -15.85
N VAL A 234 -27.41 28.71 -16.72
CA VAL A 234 -26.39 27.66 -16.82
C VAL A 234 -26.02 27.48 -18.29
N LEU A 235 -24.72 27.55 -18.59
CA LEU A 235 -24.16 27.08 -19.87
C LEU A 235 -24.08 25.56 -19.83
N HIS A 236 -24.78 24.92 -20.75
CA HIS A 236 -24.83 23.47 -20.89
C HIS A 236 -24.16 23.06 -22.19
N PHE A 237 -23.14 22.21 -22.08
CA PHE A 237 -22.42 21.65 -23.22
C PHE A 237 -23.09 20.34 -23.64
N VAL A 238 -23.60 20.31 -24.87
CA VAL A 238 -24.38 19.20 -25.44
C VAL A 238 -23.71 18.69 -26.71
N ASP A 239 -24.30 17.65 -27.30
CA ASP A 239 -23.82 17.15 -28.59
C ASP A 239 -24.05 18.22 -29.66
N ALA A 240 -23.16 18.28 -30.65
CA ALA A 240 -23.17 19.30 -31.69
C ALA A 240 -24.26 19.01 -32.74
N ASP A 241 -25.53 19.13 -32.34
CA ASP A 241 -26.67 19.03 -33.25
C ASP A 241 -26.94 20.35 -33.98
N GLY A 242 -27.51 20.26 -35.19
CA GLY A 242 -27.66 21.37 -36.16
C GLY A 242 -28.51 22.58 -35.74
N GLY A 243 -28.97 22.65 -34.48
CA GLY A 243 -29.75 23.76 -33.92
C GLY A 243 -29.09 24.53 -32.78
N THR A 244 -27.92 24.11 -32.28
CA THR A 244 -27.23 24.75 -31.14
C THR A 244 -25.98 25.52 -31.58
N SER A 245 -25.53 26.50 -30.79
CA SER A 245 -24.30 27.24 -31.10
C SER A 245 -23.10 26.32 -30.89
N LYS A 246 -22.40 25.99 -31.97
CA LYS A 246 -21.28 25.04 -31.99
C LYS A 246 -19.96 25.72 -31.67
N ILE A 247 -19.11 25.06 -30.87
CA ILE A 247 -17.69 25.39 -30.70
C ILE A 247 -16.81 24.23 -31.20
N ASP A 248 -15.80 24.56 -32.00
CA ASP A 248 -14.80 23.61 -32.47
C ASP A 248 -13.58 23.67 -31.54
N LEU A 249 -13.12 22.50 -31.08
CA LEU A 249 -12.04 22.37 -30.12
C LEU A 249 -10.82 21.73 -30.81
N PRO A 250 -9.61 22.30 -30.63
CA PRO A 250 -8.39 21.77 -31.25
C PRO A 250 -7.92 20.44 -30.61
N THR A 251 -8.59 19.98 -29.56
CA THR A 251 -8.24 18.80 -28.74
C THR A 251 -9.45 17.90 -28.54
N SER A 252 -9.23 16.65 -28.14
CA SER A 252 -10.29 15.78 -27.63
C SER A 252 -10.85 16.30 -26.30
N LEU A 253 -12.04 15.83 -25.93
CA LEU A 253 -12.60 16.06 -24.59
C LEU A 253 -11.87 15.19 -23.55
N PRO A 254 -11.74 15.63 -22.28
CA PRO A 254 -12.14 16.95 -21.77
C PRO A 254 -11.26 18.09 -22.30
N ALA A 255 -11.86 19.24 -22.59
CA ALA A 255 -11.17 20.41 -23.13
C ALA A 255 -11.21 21.61 -22.17
N GLU A 256 -10.19 22.47 -22.23
CA GLU A 256 -10.11 23.68 -21.42
C GLU A 256 -10.64 24.89 -22.19
N LEU A 257 -11.57 25.63 -21.59
CA LEU A 257 -12.13 26.87 -22.13
C LEU A 257 -12.01 28.02 -21.13
N HIS A 258 -11.78 29.23 -21.65
CA HIS A 258 -11.96 30.47 -20.89
C HIS A 258 -13.34 31.05 -21.18
N ILE A 259 -14.12 31.28 -20.14
CA ILE A 259 -15.48 31.81 -20.22
C ILE A 259 -15.53 33.14 -19.49
N ALA A 260 -16.01 34.17 -20.18
CA ALA A 260 -16.20 35.51 -19.64
C ALA A 260 -17.64 35.97 -19.94
N ALA A 261 -18.45 36.10 -18.89
CA ALA A 261 -19.79 36.66 -18.99
C ALA A 261 -19.77 38.16 -18.66
N ASP A 262 -20.72 38.92 -19.21
CA ASP A 262 -20.81 40.35 -18.94
C ASP A 262 -20.92 40.64 -17.43
N GLY A 263 -19.98 41.44 -16.90
CA GLY A 263 -19.93 41.80 -15.47
C GLY A 263 -19.26 40.76 -14.55
N GLN A 264 -18.76 39.66 -15.09
CA GLN A 264 -18.03 38.63 -14.35
C GLN A 264 -16.55 38.57 -14.76
N PRO A 265 -15.64 38.20 -13.83
CA PRO A 265 -14.26 37.93 -14.19
C PRO A 265 -14.19 36.70 -15.10
N ALA A 266 -13.32 36.75 -16.12
CA ALA A 266 -13.06 35.59 -16.97
C ALA A 266 -12.50 34.45 -16.10
N ALA A 267 -13.11 33.27 -16.21
CA ALA A 267 -12.72 32.09 -15.47
C ALA A 267 -12.50 30.92 -16.42
N ARG A 268 -11.66 29.98 -15.99
CA ARG A 268 -11.30 28.82 -16.78
C ARG A 268 -12.09 27.62 -16.33
N HIS A 269 -12.56 26.82 -17.29
CA HIS A 269 -13.40 25.68 -17.04
C HIS A 269 -12.97 24.49 -17.92
N THR A 270 -12.83 23.33 -17.28
CA THR A 270 -12.72 22.05 -17.95
C THR A 270 -14.11 21.60 -18.37
N VAL A 271 -14.31 21.33 -19.67
CA VAL A 271 -15.61 20.96 -20.24
C VAL A 271 -15.57 19.60 -20.93
N SER A 272 -16.68 18.88 -20.83
CA SER A 272 -17.00 17.63 -21.49
C SER A 272 -18.48 17.62 -21.90
N LEU A 273 -18.92 16.58 -22.60
CA LEU A 273 -20.33 16.41 -22.92
C LEU A 273 -21.15 16.35 -21.61
N GLY A 274 -22.19 17.18 -21.52
CA GLY A 274 -23.06 17.30 -20.34
C GLY A 274 -22.55 18.26 -19.25
N THR A 275 -21.37 18.87 -19.40
CA THR A 275 -20.87 19.85 -18.42
C THR A 275 -21.82 21.04 -18.30
N ARG A 276 -22.04 21.51 -17.06
CA ARG A 276 -22.92 22.62 -16.71
C ARG A 276 -22.16 23.67 -15.92
N ILE A 277 -22.09 24.89 -16.44
CA ILE A 277 -21.40 26.02 -15.80
C ILE A 277 -22.42 27.05 -15.39
N ALA A 278 -22.52 27.30 -14.09
CA ALA A 278 -23.41 28.33 -13.56
C ALA A 278 -22.89 29.72 -13.93
N LEU A 279 -23.80 30.58 -14.38
CA LEU A 279 -23.56 31.99 -14.61
C LEU A 279 -24.16 32.78 -13.45
N ASP A 280 -23.36 33.65 -12.83
CA ASP A 280 -23.84 34.55 -11.80
C ASP A 280 -24.72 35.69 -12.39
N GLY A 281 -25.96 35.78 -11.94
CA GLY A 281 -26.91 36.78 -12.42
C GLY A 281 -27.47 36.48 -13.82
N MET A 282 -27.75 37.53 -14.60
CA MET A 282 -28.42 37.46 -15.91
C MET A 282 -27.57 38.17 -16.99
N PRO A 283 -26.39 37.64 -17.35
CA PRO A 283 -25.53 38.24 -18.36
C PRO A 283 -26.22 38.27 -19.73
N ARG A 284 -25.96 39.33 -20.51
CA ARG A 284 -26.51 39.49 -21.87
C ARG A 284 -25.65 38.79 -22.93
N SER A 285 -24.37 38.63 -22.65
CA SER A 285 -23.46 37.89 -23.52
C SER A 285 -22.43 37.08 -22.72
N VAL A 286 -21.95 36.01 -23.35
CA VAL A 286 -20.88 35.15 -22.86
C VAL A 286 -19.84 34.98 -23.96
N ARG A 287 -18.59 35.32 -23.68
CA ARG A 287 -17.44 35.04 -24.54
C ARG A 287 -16.78 33.74 -24.11
N ILE A 288 -16.55 32.85 -25.06
CA ILE A 288 -15.88 31.57 -24.85
C ILE A 288 -14.62 31.56 -25.71
N THR A 289 -13.47 31.25 -25.12
CA THR A 289 -12.15 31.25 -25.77
C THR A 289 -11.49 29.89 -25.61
N THR A 290 -11.07 29.29 -26.71
CA THR A 290 -10.35 28.02 -26.79
C THR A 290 -8.86 28.17 -26.45
N ILE A 291 -8.17 27.05 -26.25
CA ILE A 291 -6.74 27.02 -25.87
C ILE A 291 -5.78 27.54 -26.95
N ASP A 292 -6.18 27.50 -28.23
CA ASP A 292 -5.46 28.05 -29.38
C ASP A 292 -5.84 29.52 -29.67
N GLY A 293 -6.71 30.12 -28.85
CA GLY A 293 -7.08 31.53 -28.90
C GLY A 293 -8.24 31.86 -29.85
N GLN A 294 -8.95 30.86 -30.40
CA GLN A 294 -10.22 31.10 -31.07
C GLN A 294 -11.27 31.52 -30.04
N HIS A 295 -12.15 32.44 -30.40
CA HIS A 295 -13.21 32.88 -29.50
C HIS A 295 -14.54 33.04 -30.20
N GLN A 296 -15.61 32.73 -29.47
CA GLN A 296 -17.00 32.84 -29.89
C GLN A 296 -17.77 33.63 -28.84
N VAL A 297 -18.72 34.46 -29.29
CA VAL A 297 -19.60 35.23 -28.39
C VAL A 297 -21.02 34.72 -28.55
N LEU A 298 -21.64 34.33 -27.44
CA LEU A 298 -23.03 33.90 -27.35
C LEU A 298 -23.87 35.04 -26.80
N SER A 299 -24.92 35.43 -27.53
CA SER A 299 -25.93 36.38 -27.06
C SER A 299 -27.04 35.64 -26.33
N ILE A 300 -27.40 36.10 -25.12
CA ILE A 300 -28.46 35.51 -24.29
C ILE A 300 -29.73 36.34 -24.46
N GLU A 301 -30.76 35.74 -25.06
CA GLU A 301 -32.10 36.31 -25.11
C GLU A 301 -32.88 35.92 -23.85
N LEU A 302 -33.24 36.90 -23.02
CA LEU A 302 -34.04 36.70 -21.81
C LEU A 302 -35.53 36.58 -22.17
N PRO A 303 -36.25 35.52 -21.73
CA PRO A 303 -37.67 35.41 -22.00
C PRO A 303 -38.44 36.52 -21.28
N ALA A 304 -39.34 37.19 -22.00
CA ALA A 304 -40.26 38.16 -21.41
C ALA A 304 -41.25 37.46 -20.48
N ALA A 305 -41.28 37.91 -19.21
CA ALA A 305 -42.29 37.72 -18.16
C ALA A 305 -43.18 36.45 -18.20
N THR A 306 -42.92 35.61 -17.19
CA THR A 306 -43.82 34.70 -16.45
C THR A 306 -44.89 33.91 -17.22
N PRO A 307 -44.65 32.62 -17.53
CA PRO A 307 -45.70 31.63 -17.49
C PRO A 307 -45.92 31.19 -16.04
N SER A 308 -47.18 31.16 -15.62
CA SER A 308 -47.67 30.53 -14.40
C SER A 308 -46.94 29.22 -14.11
N ILE A 309 -46.40 29.10 -12.88
CA ILE A 309 -45.85 27.85 -12.34
C ILE A 309 -46.90 26.75 -12.59
N PRO A 310 -46.62 25.72 -13.41
CA PRO A 310 -47.44 24.53 -13.42
C PRO A 310 -47.37 23.96 -12.01
N GLN A 311 -48.50 23.79 -11.33
CA GLN A 311 -48.53 23.00 -10.09
C GLN A 311 -47.81 21.69 -10.38
N GLN A 312 -46.68 21.45 -9.71
CA GLN A 312 -45.96 20.19 -9.82
C GLN A 312 -46.92 19.05 -9.49
N PRO A 313 -46.97 17.96 -10.28
CA PRO A 313 -47.70 16.77 -9.87
C PRO A 313 -47.05 16.27 -8.59
N SER A 314 -47.75 16.36 -7.46
CA SER A 314 -47.31 15.78 -6.20
C SER A 314 -47.19 14.27 -6.42
N ALA A 315 -45.98 13.72 -6.40
CA ALA A 315 -45.77 12.28 -6.49
C ALA A 315 -46.56 11.60 -5.35
N HIS A 316 -47.50 10.72 -5.70
CA HIS A 316 -48.37 10.01 -4.76
C HIS A 316 -47.90 8.57 -4.63
N THR A 317 -47.75 8.08 -3.40
CA THR A 317 -47.39 6.70 -3.09
C THR A 317 -48.28 6.16 -1.97
N TRP A 318 -48.44 4.84 -1.90
CA TRP A 318 -48.97 4.18 -0.70
C TRP A 318 -47.81 3.86 0.23
N LEU A 319 -47.99 4.08 1.54
CA LEU A 319 -47.05 3.68 2.57
C LEU A 319 -47.69 2.58 3.42
N SER A 320 -47.21 1.35 3.25
CA SER A 320 -47.73 0.22 3.99
C SER A 320 -46.95 -0.05 5.27
N HIS A 321 -47.68 -0.40 6.33
CA HIS A 321 -47.14 -0.71 7.65
C HIS A 321 -47.95 -1.81 8.34
N VAL A 322 -47.35 -2.44 9.35
CA VAL A 322 -48.08 -3.30 10.31
C VAL A 322 -48.78 -2.44 11.37
N PRO A 323 -49.87 -2.91 12.00
CA PRO A 323 -50.62 -2.12 12.99
C PRO A 323 -49.75 -1.56 14.11
N GLU A 324 -48.73 -2.30 14.53
CA GLU A 324 -47.83 -1.95 15.62
C GLU A 324 -46.87 -0.80 15.27
N ASP A 325 -46.62 -0.55 13.98
CA ASP A 325 -45.73 0.51 13.49
C ASP A 325 -46.46 1.80 13.09
N ARG A 326 -47.77 1.89 13.36
CA ARG A 326 -48.61 3.01 12.92
C ARG A 326 -48.05 4.38 13.30
N ALA A 327 -47.53 4.53 14.52
CA ALA A 327 -46.95 5.79 14.98
C ALA A 327 -45.68 6.19 14.19
N LEU A 328 -44.85 5.22 13.81
CA LEU A 328 -43.69 5.47 12.96
C LEU A 328 -44.12 5.78 11.53
N ALA A 329 -45.10 5.04 11.01
CA ALA A 329 -45.65 5.26 9.67
C ALA A 329 -46.25 6.67 9.51
N GLU A 330 -46.97 7.18 10.52
CA GLU A 330 -47.48 8.56 10.55
C GLU A 330 -46.35 9.60 10.51
N ARG A 331 -45.25 9.36 11.23
CA ARG A 331 -44.06 10.24 11.21
C ARG A 331 -43.36 10.22 9.86
N VAL A 332 -43.20 9.03 9.26
CA VAL A 332 -42.61 8.86 7.93
C VAL A 332 -43.49 9.53 6.86
N ALA A 333 -44.81 9.37 6.93
CA ALA A 333 -45.74 10.01 6.00
C ALA A 333 -45.70 11.54 6.10
N LYS A 334 -45.55 12.08 7.32
CA LYS A 334 -45.33 13.52 7.53
C LYS A 334 -44.01 13.99 6.92
N TRP A 335 -42.91 13.28 7.19
CA TRP A 335 -41.60 13.60 6.62
C TRP A 335 -41.59 13.57 5.08
N LEU A 336 -42.23 12.58 4.47
CA LEU A 336 -42.42 12.49 3.02
C LEU A 336 -43.23 13.68 2.49
N SER A 337 -44.28 14.08 3.21
CA SER A 337 -45.13 15.21 2.85
C SER A 337 -44.39 16.55 2.91
N ASP A 338 -43.59 16.76 3.97
CA ASP A 338 -42.69 17.91 4.10
C ASP A 338 -41.63 17.91 2.98
N SER A 339 -41.31 16.73 2.47
CA SER A 339 -40.46 16.49 1.30
C SER A 339 -41.24 16.41 -0.02
N GLY A 340 -42.46 16.94 -0.11
CA GLY A 340 -43.22 17.06 -1.36
C GLY A 340 -43.71 15.74 -1.99
N ILE A 341 -43.66 14.62 -1.25
CA ILE A 341 -44.21 13.32 -1.64
C ILE A 341 -45.48 13.06 -0.81
N ARG A 342 -46.62 12.85 -1.46
CA ARG A 342 -47.86 12.49 -0.75
C ARG A 342 -47.85 10.99 -0.47
N ALA A 343 -47.82 10.60 0.81
CA ALA A 343 -47.89 9.20 1.23
C ALA A 343 -49.23 8.89 1.91
N THR A 344 -49.99 7.93 1.39
CA THR A 344 -51.24 7.46 2.01
C THR A 344 -51.00 6.18 2.81
N LEU A 345 -51.30 6.21 4.11
CA LEU A 345 -51.13 5.06 4.99
C LEU A 345 -52.12 3.93 4.68
N ARG A 346 -51.60 2.69 4.67
CA ARG A 346 -52.38 1.46 4.51
C ARG A 346 -51.86 0.38 5.45
N GLU A 347 -52.74 -0.15 6.29
CA GLU A 347 -52.41 -1.31 7.11
C GLU A 347 -52.35 -2.56 6.21
N GLU A 348 -51.31 -3.40 6.34
CA GLU A 348 -51.15 -4.60 5.51
C GLU A 348 -52.34 -5.57 5.57
N GLY A 349 -53.06 -5.62 6.69
CA GLY A 349 -54.28 -6.42 6.83
C GLY A 349 -55.40 -6.02 5.85
N GLU A 350 -55.47 -4.73 5.48
CA GLU A 350 -56.43 -4.20 4.51
C GLU A 350 -56.02 -4.48 3.05
N LEU A 351 -54.72 -4.64 2.81
CA LEU A 351 -54.17 -4.99 1.50
C LEU A 351 -54.38 -6.47 1.16
N ARG A 352 -54.43 -7.35 2.16
CA ARG A 352 -54.66 -8.80 2.00
C ARG A 352 -56.15 -9.19 1.82
N GLY A 353 -57.09 -8.31 2.18
CA GLY A 353 -58.53 -8.63 2.24
C GLY A 353 -59.47 -7.83 1.34
N ALA A 354 -58.98 -6.83 0.59
CA ALA A 354 -59.85 -5.94 -0.18
C ALA A 354 -60.22 -6.52 -1.55
N SER A 355 -61.53 -6.66 -1.79
CA SER A 355 -62.12 -6.96 -3.09
C SER A 355 -61.79 -5.90 -4.14
N THR A 356 -61.64 -6.37 -5.37
CA THR A 356 -61.15 -5.78 -6.64
C THR A 356 -61.65 -4.41 -7.12
N GLU A 357 -62.27 -3.55 -6.30
CA GLU A 357 -62.94 -2.32 -6.79
C GLU A 357 -62.44 -0.98 -6.21
N ALA A 358 -61.38 -0.94 -5.38
CA ALA A 358 -60.92 0.32 -4.77
C ALA A 358 -59.40 0.61 -4.87
N GLN A 359 -58.67 -0.05 -5.77
CA GLN A 359 -57.20 0.00 -5.78
C GLN A 359 -56.64 0.41 -7.15
N ASP A 360 -56.31 1.69 -7.34
CA ASP A 360 -55.65 2.20 -8.56
C ASP A 360 -54.26 1.55 -8.74
N PRO A 361 -54.05 0.66 -9.74
CA PRO A 361 -52.81 -0.11 -9.93
C PRO A 361 -51.60 0.75 -10.33
N THR A 362 -51.82 2.03 -10.65
CA THR A 362 -50.77 2.95 -11.11
C THR A 362 -49.99 3.61 -9.98
N ILE A 363 -50.47 3.51 -8.72
CA ILE A 363 -49.82 4.16 -7.58
C ILE A 363 -48.75 3.23 -6.99
N PRO A 364 -47.47 3.66 -6.93
CA PRO A 364 -46.38 2.87 -6.35
C PRO A 364 -46.57 2.59 -4.86
N LEU A 365 -46.00 1.48 -4.39
CA LEU A 365 -46.10 1.01 -3.02
C LEU A 365 -44.76 1.10 -2.29
N LEU A 366 -44.69 1.91 -1.24
CA LEU A 366 -43.58 1.99 -0.32
C LEU A 366 -43.89 1.14 0.92
N ARG A 367 -43.07 0.14 1.22
CA ARG A 367 -43.31 -0.74 2.37
C ARG A 367 -42.34 -0.41 3.49
N LEU A 368 -42.87 -0.08 4.68
CA LEU A 368 -42.07 0.20 5.85
C LEU A 368 -41.57 -1.13 6.46
N TRP A 369 -40.25 -1.30 6.51
CA TRP A 369 -39.61 -2.49 7.07
C TRP A 369 -38.96 -2.17 8.40
N THR A 370 -39.60 -2.62 9.47
CA THR A 370 -39.15 -2.47 10.85
C THR A 370 -38.85 -3.84 11.46
N ARG A 371 -38.32 -3.84 12.70
CA ARG A 371 -38.12 -5.06 13.49
C ARG A 371 -39.41 -5.81 13.79
N GLN A 372 -40.54 -5.11 13.92
CA GLN A 372 -41.84 -5.74 14.16
C GLN A 372 -42.41 -6.32 12.87
N ALA A 373 -42.26 -5.57 11.78
CA ALA A 373 -42.68 -6.00 10.46
C ALA A 373 -41.89 -7.24 9.97
N SER A 374 -40.57 -7.29 10.20
CA SER A 374 -39.73 -8.45 9.86
C SER A 374 -40.14 -9.72 10.60
N ALA A 375 -40.58 -9.61 11.86
CA ALA A 375 -41.03 -10.75 12.65
C ALA A 375 -42.37 -11.32 12.15
N ILE A 376 -43.26 -10.47 11.66
CA ILE A 376 -44.56 -10.86 11.11
C ILE A 376 -44.40 -11.51 9.72
N TRP A 377 -43.39 -11.10 8.95
CA TRP A 377 -43.22 -11.50 7.55
C TRP A 377 -42.20 -12.62 7.30
N ALA A 378 -41.56 -13.15 8.35
CA ALA A 378 -40.50 -14.16 8.28
C ALA A 378 -40.88 -15.50 7.61
N GLY A 379 -42.12 -15.69 7.16
CA GLY A 379 -42.59 -16.93 6.53
C GLY A 379 -43.59 -16.80 5.39
N SER A 380 -43.81 -15.61 4.81
CA SER A 380 -44.77 -15.45 3.69
C SER A 380 -44.07 -15.36 2.32
N PRO A 381 -44.56 -16.06 1.27
CA PRO A 381 -43.91 -16.10 -0.05
C PRO A 381 -44.10 -14.79 -0.86
N GLU A 382 -43.11 -14.51 -1.71
CA GLU A 382 -42.96 -13.28 -2.51
C GLU A 382 -44.17 -12.90 -3.40
N THR A 383 -44.93 -13.90 -3.86
CA THR A 383 -46.06 -13.75 -4.79
C THR A 383 -47.33 -13.16 -4.19
N GLU A 384 -47.46 -13.11 -2.86
CA GLU A 384 -48.69 -12.65 -2.21
C GLU A 384 -48.80 -11.11 -2.10
N PHE A 385 -47.72 -10.37 -2.39
CA PHE A 385 -47.59 -9.00 -1.88
C PHE A 385 -47.40 -7.89 -2.90
N GLY A 386 -47.22 -8.24 -4.18
CA GLY A 386 -46.82 -7.28 -5.21
C GLY A 386 -47.89 -6.90 -6.23
N GLY A 387 -48.86 -7.77 -6.50
CA GLY A 387 -49.96 -7.48 -7.45
C GLY A 387 -49.54 -6.89 -8.82
N GLY A 388 -48.28 -7.04 -9.23
CA GLY A 388 -47.71 -6.40 -10.44
C GLY A 388 -47.37 -4.90 -10.34
N ARG A 389 -47.32 -4.32 -9.13
CA ARG A 389 -47.07 -2.88 -8.91
C ARG A 389 -45.60 -2.55 -8.62
N PRO A 390 -45.09 -1.37 -9.04
CA PRO A 390 -43.78 -0.91 -8.61
C PRO A 390 -43.76 -0.71 -7.09
N SER A 391 -42.84 -1.42 -6.43
CA SER A 391 -42.75 -1.43 -4.97
C SER A 391 -41.31 -1.34 -4.49
N LEU A 392 -41.10 -0.66 -3.36
CA LEU A 392 -39.79 -0.40 -2.76
C LEU A 392 -39.83 -0.59 -1.25
N ILE A 393 -38.75 -1.16 -0.69
CA ILE A 393 -38.62 -1.34 0.76
C ILE A 393 -37.95 -0.13 1.40
N LEU A 394 -38.63 0.49 2.36
CA LEU A 394 -38.10 1.54 3.21
C LEU A 394 -37.72 0.95 4.58
N ARG A 395 -36.43 0.68 4.77
CA ARG A 395 -35.91 -0.03 5.95
C ARG A 395 -35.58 0.93 7.10
N ALA A 396 -36.15 0.70 8.27
CA ALA A 396 -35.73 1.38 9.49
C ALA A 396 -34.30 0.97 9.88
N ALA A 397 -33.50 1.91 10.39
CA ALA A 397 -32.08 1.69 10.66
C ALA A 397 -31.81 0.55 11.67
N ASP A 398 -32.77 0.29 12.56
CA ASP A 398 -32.73 -0.73 13.60
C ASP A 398 -33.28 -2.10 13.16
N ALA A 399 -33.73 -2.22 11.92
CA ALA A 399 -34.27 -3.46 11.36
C ALA A 399 -33.23 -4.23 10.51
N GLU A 400 -33.16 -5.55 10.69
CA GLU A 400 -32.37 -6.43 9.83
C GLU A 400 -32.90 -6.43 8.40
N ALA A 401 -32.02 -6.64 7.42
CA ALA A 401 -32.43 -6.69 6.02
C ALA A 401 -33.29 -7.94 5.75
N PRO A 402 -34.32 -7.84 4.88
CA PRO A 402 -35.11 -9.00 4.45
C PRO A 402 -34.23 -10.10 3.84
N ALA A 403 -34.61 -11.36 4.09
CA ALA A 403 -33.95 -12.51 3.48
C ALA A 403 -34.17 -12.55 1.96
N PRO A 404 -33.29 -13.20 1.17
CA PRO A 404 -33.52 -13.39 -0.27
C PRO A 404 -34.88 -14.07 -0.51
N GLY A 405 -35.75 -13.45 -1.31
CA GLY A 405 -37.13 -13.92 -1.53
C GLY A 405 -38.20 -13.19 -0.71
N GLN A 406 -37.82 -12.23 0.16
CA GLN A 406 -38.73 -11.44 1.00
C GLN A 406 -38.70 -9.95 0.62
N GLY A 407 -38.90 -9.62 -0.67
CA GLY A 407 -38.96 -8.21 -1.05
C GLY A 407 -38.77 -7.91 -2.52
N THR A 408 -39.10 -6.68 -2.90
CA THR A 408 -38.86 -6.17 -4.25
C THR A 408 -37.43 -5.65 -4.34
N GLY A 409 -36.73 -5.93 -5.45
CA GLY A 409 -35.26 -5.81 -5.57
C GLY A 409 -34.62 -4.43 -5.34
N GLU A 410 -35.37 -3.40 -4.94
CA GLU A 410 -34.86 -2.07 -4.56
C GLU A 410 -35.21 -1.74 -3.09
N MET A 411 -34.20 -1.33 -2.32
CA MET A 411 -34.31 -1.01 -0.89
C MET A 411 -33.59 0.30 -0.56
N ILE A 412 -34.23 1.15 0.24
CA ILE A 412 -33.67 2.40 0.75
C ILE A 412 -33.76 2.39 2.28
N THR A 413 -32.70 2.86 2.97
CA THR A 413 -32.71 2.98 4.43
C THR A 413 -33.31 4.33 4.83
N LEU A 414 -34.28 4.31 5.74
CA LEU A 414 -34.94 5.48 6.30
C LEU A 414 -33.92 6.31 7.12
N PRO A 415 -33.82 7.62 6.90
CA PRO A 415 -32.97 8.49 7.71
C PRO A 415 -33.53 8.62 9.13
N ASP A 416 -32.68 8.95 10.09
CA ASP A 416 -33.14 9.30 11.44
C ASP A 416 -33.97 10.58 11.39
N LEU A 417 -35.28 10.43 11.61
CA LEU A 417 -36.25 11.52 11.51
C LEU A 417 -36.13 12.52 12.67
N ASP A 418 -35.45 12.16 13.76
CA ASP A 418 -35.26 13.02 14.93
C ASP A 418 -33.87 13.69 14.95
N ALA A 419 -32.97 13.31 14.04
CA ALA A 419 -31.62 13.88 13.95
C ALA A 419 -31.61 15.22 13.19
N ALA A 420 -30.86 16.20 13.71
CA ALA A 420 -30.71 17.55 13.14
C ALA A 420 -29.79 17.62 11.90
N GLN A 421 -29.75 16.58 11.06
CA GLN A 421 -28.90 16.50 9.86
C GLN A 421 -29.72 16.64 8.56
N PRO A 422 -29.99 17.88 8.09
CA PRO A 422 -30.88 18.12 6.93
C PRO A 422 -30.37 17.58 5.59
N GLN A 423 -29.05 17.42 5.42
CA GLN A 423 -28.45 16.97 4.15
C GLN A 423 -28.71 15.48 3.86
N ALA A 424 -28.61 14.60 4.87
CA ALA A 424 -28.88 13.16 4.70
C ALA A 424 -30.36 12.91 4.37
N SER A 425 -31.27 13.62 5.04
CA SER A 425 -32.71 13.58 4.78
C SER A 425 -33.06 14.09 3.37
N SER A 426 -32.35 15.09 2.85
CA SER A 426 -32.56 15.60 1.48
C SER A 426 -32.15 14.61 0.40
N SER A 427 -31.03 13.90 0.57
CA SER A 427 -30.54 12.89 -0.38
C SER A 427 -31.48 11.69 -0.49
N VAL A 428 -32.01 11.20 0.64
CA VAL A 428 -32.98 10.08 0.62
C VAL A 428 -34.31 10.50 -0.01
N ALA A 429 -34.78 11.72 0.27
CA ALA A 429 -35.98 12.26 -0.37
C ALA A 429 -35.82 12.39 -1.90
N GLU A 430 -34.65 12.80 -2.39
CA GLU A 430 -34.34 12.86 -3.83
C GLU A 430 -34.32 11.47 -4.47
N GLN A 431 -33.74 10.46 -3.82
CA GLN A 431 -33.75 9.07 -4.30
C GLN A 431 -35.17 8.52 -4.42
N LEU A 432 -36.03 8.79 -3.42
CA LEU A 432 -37.43 8.39 -3.44
C LEU A 432 -38.22 9.13 -4.52
N ARG A 433 -37.99 10.43 -4.73
CA ARG A 433 -38.61 11.17 -5.85
C ARG A 433 -38.17 10.63 -7.21
N ALA A 434 -36.88 10.35 -7.39
CA ALA A 434 -36.36 9.78 -8.63
C ALA A 434 -36.92 8.38 -8.91
N TRP A 435 -37.21 7.61 -7.86
CA TRP A 435 -37.91 6.33 -7.99
C TRP A 435 -39.39 6.50 -8.34
N LEU A 436 -40.11 7.41 -7.67
CA LEU A 436 -41.53 7.67 -7.95
C LEU A 436 -41.79 8.28 -9.34
N LEU A 437 -40.81 9.04 -9.86
CA LEU A 437 -40.88 9.68 -11.19
C LEU A 437 -40.47 8.73 -12.33
N ARG A 438 -39.94 7.54 -12.03
CA ARG A 438 -39.51 6.52 -13.01
C ARG A 438 -40.67 5.77 -13.70
N GLY A 439 -41.88 6.34 -13.70
CA GLY A 439 -43.06 5.75 -14.35
C GLY A 439 -42.74 5.24 -15.76
N ASP A 440 -42.86 3.92 -15.94
CA ASP A 440 -42.67 3.17 -17.20
C ASP A 440 -41.37 3.43 -17.98
N VAL A 441 -40.20 3.08 -17.44
CA VAL A 441 -39.05 2.70 -18.29
C VAL A 441 -38.31 1.49 -17.72
N THR A 442 -38.78 0.30 -18.06
CA THR A 442 -37.85 -0.81 -18.31
C THR A 442 -37.22 -0.51 -19.67
N PRO A 443 -35.89 -0.37 -19.82
CA PRO A 443 -35.30 -0.10 -21.12
C PRO A 443 -35.57 -1.29 -22.04
N THR A 444 -36.56 -1.17 -22.91
CA THR A 444 -36.82 -2.13 -23.98
C THR A 444 -35.88 -1.77 -25.12
N ARG A 445 -34.85 -2.60 -25.33
CA ARG A 445 -33.92 -2.44 -26.46
C ARG A 445 -34.68 -2.67 -27.76
N LEU A 446 -34.41 -1.87 -28.80
CA LEU A 446 -35.02 -2.05 -30.12
C LEU A 446 -34.54 -3.39 -30.73
N PRO A 447 -35.38 -4.17 -31.42
CA PRO A 447 -35.00 -5.47 -32.00
C PRO A 447 -33.78 -5.39 -32.94
N ASP A 448 -33.65 -4.28 -33.66
CA ASP A 448 -32.52 -4.05 -34.57
C ASP A 448 -31.20 -3.78 -33.81
N GLN A 449 -31.27 -3.19 -32.61
CA GLN A 449 -30.09 -2.99 -31.76
C GLN A 449 -29.63 -4.30 -31.14
N GLU A 450 -30.53 -5.20 -30.75
CA GLU A 450 -30.16 -6.53 -30.26
C GLU A 450 -29.51 -7.38 -31.35
N ALA A 451 -29.99 -7.28 -32.59
CA ALA A 451 -29.38 -7.94 -33.74
C ALA A 451 -27.98 -7.38 -34.06
N GLU A 452 -27.79 -6.05 -34.03
CA GLU A 452 -26.48 -5.41 -34.23
C GLU A 452 -25.50 -5.77 -33.13
N ILE A 453 -25.93 -5.75 -31.86
CA ILE A 453 -25.11 -6.17 -30.71
C ILE A 453 -24.70 -7.65 -30.87
N SER A 454 -25.62 -8.53 -31.23
CA SER A 454 -25.33 -9.97 -31.39
C SER A 454 -24.33 -10.23 -32.53
N ALA A 455 -24.47 -9.51 -33.65
CA ALA A 455 -23.53 -9.62 -34.77
C ALA A 455 -22.13 -9.06 -34.44
N LEU A 456 -22.07 -7.91 -33.75
CA LEU A 456 -20.81 -7.31 -33.30
C LEU A 456 -20.07 -8.17 -32.29
N LEU A 457 -20.81 -8.83 -31.39
CA LEU A 457 -20.23 -9.78 -30.44
C LEU A 457 -19.70 -11.03 -31.15
N ALA A 458 -20.44 -11.56 -32.14
CA ALA A 458 -19.96 -12.67 -32.96
C ALA A 458 -18.71 -12.32 -33.78
N GLU A 459 -18.59 -11.07 -34.27
CA GLU A 459 -17.38 -10.57 -34.94
C GLU A 459 -16.22 -10.38 -33.95
N LEU A 460 -16.50 -10.01 -32.70
CA LEU A 460 -15.50 -9.93 -31.63
C LEU A 460 -14.95 -11.33 -31.25
N ASP A 461 -15.80 -12.34 -31.34
CA ASP A 461 -15.49 -13.75 -31.09
C ASP A 461 -14.75 -14.41 -32.26
N ASP A 462 -14.78 -13.84 -33.47
CA ASP A 462 -13.97 -14.31 -34.61
C ASP A 462 -12.48 -13.95 -34.44
N PRO A 463 -11.57 -14.94 -34.32
CA PRO A 463 -10.14 -14.72 -34.12
C PRO A 463 -9.42 -14.02 -35.30
N ALA A 464 -10.02 -13.95 -36.50
CA ALA A 464 -9.46 -13.24 -37.65
C ALA A 464 -9.69 -11.71 -37.60
N THR A 465 -10.58 -11.22 -36.72
CA THR A 465 -10.88 -9.79 -36.58
C THR A 465 -9.68 -9.02 -36.03
N GLU A 466 -9.14 -8.09 -36.82
CA GLU A 466 -7.91 -7.37 -36.50
C GLU A 466 -8.06 -6.43 -35.28
N PRO A 467 -6.97 -6.15 -34.54
CA PRO A 467 -7.01 -5.34 -33.31
C PRO A 467 -7.67 -3.95 -33.43
N PRO A 468 -7.48 -3.17 -34.51
CA PRO A 468 -8.16 -1.87 -34.67
C PRO A 468 -9.68 -2.02 -34.80
N ARG A 469 -10.14 -3.09 -35.45
CA ARG A 469 -11.56 -3.39 -35.63
C ARG A 469 -12.21 -3.82 -34.32
N ARG A 470 -11.52 -4.62 -33.50
CA ARG A 470 -11.99 -5.02 -32.16
C ARG A 470 -12.20 -3.83 -31.23
N LEU A 471 -11.33 -2.83 -31.28
CA LEU A 471 -11.48 -1.57 -30.52
C LEU A 471 -12.70 -0.78 -31.01
N ALA A 472 -12.86 -0.63 -32.32
CA ALA A 472 -14.03 0.05 -32.90
C ALA A 472 -15.35 -0.66 -32.57
N ILE A 473 -15.36 -1.99 -32.49
CA ILE A 473 -16.53 -2.76 -32.04
C ILE A 473 -16.81 -2.51 -30.54
N GLY A 474 -15.76 -2.46 -29.71
CA GLY A 474 -15.90 -2.14 -28.28
C GLY A 474 -16.49 -0.75 -28.03
N ASP A 475 -16.05 0.25 -28.81
CA ASP A 475 -16.62 1.60 -28.77
C ASP A 475 -18.08 1.61 -29.26
N ARG A 476 -18.38 0.86 -30.33
CA ARG A 476 -19.75 0.75 -30.88
C ARG A 476 -20.73 0.03 -29.94
N LEU A 477 -20.28 -0.99 -29.22
CA LEU A 477 -21.08 -1.69 -28.21
C LEU A 477 -21.37 -0.78 -27.00
N ALA A 478 -20.44 0.10 -26.64
CA ALA A 478 -20.65 1.12 -25.62
C ALA A 478 -21.67 2.18 -26.05
N GLU A 479 -21.65 2.61 -27.32
CA GLU A 479 -22.67 3.50 -27.90
C GLU A 479 -24.08 2.87 -27.94
N LEU A 480 -24.16 1.55 -28.15
CA LEU A 480 -25.43 0.80 -28.18
C LEU A 480 -25.96 0.41 -26.79
N GLY A 481 -25.26 0.78 -25.71
CA GLY A 481 -25.72 0.60 -24.33
C GLY A 481 -25.58 -0.83 -23.78
N ASP A 482 -24.60 -1.62 -24.25
CA ASP A 482 -24.23 -2.89 -23.61
C ASP A 482 -23.26 -2.62 -22.43
N PRO A 483 -23.63 -2.94 -21.17
CA PRO A 483 -22.88 -2.57 -19.96
C PRO A 483 -21.60 -3.39 -19.74
N ARG A 484 -21.22 -4.29 -20.66
CA ARG A 484 -19.97 -5.03 -20.58
C ARG A 484 -18.80 -4.12 -20.99
N PRO A 485 -17.88 -3.77 -20.08
CA PRO A 485 -16.85 -2.78 -20.37
C PRO A 485 -15.78 -3.32 -21.33
N GLY A 486 -15.56 -2.58 -22.42
CA GLY A 486 -14.30 -2.61 -23.17
C GLY A 486 -13.15 -2.02 -22.33
N VAL A 487 -11.92 -2.42 -22.65
CA VAL A 487 -10.70 -2.19 -21.88
C VAL A 487 -10.40 -0.69 -21.74
N GLY A 488 -10.68 -0.08 -20.58
CA GLY A 488 -10.41 1.34 -20.28
C GLY A 488 -10.37 1.65 -18.78
N VAL A 489 -9.38 2.44 -18.36
CA VAL A 489 -8.90 2.68 -16.98
C VAL A 489 -9.88 3.52 -16.14
N ARG A 490 -10.04 3.23 -14.83
CA ARG A 490 -10.72 4.12 -13.86
C ARG A 490 -9.70 4.85 -12.97
N GLU A 491 -9.79 6.18 -12.93
CA GLU A 491 -9.25 7.01 -11.84
C GLU A 491 -10.16 6.90 -10.61
N VAL A 492 -9.57 6.85 -9.41
CA VAL A 492 -10.29 6.85 -8.13
C VAL A 492 -9.84 8.09 -7.35
N GLU A 493 -10.76 9.00 -7.09
CA GLU A 493 -10.62 10.04 -6.07
C GLU A 493 -10.80 9.43 -4.67
N ILE A 494 -9.87 9.72 -3.76
CA ILE A 494 -9.96 9.32 -2.35
C ILE A 494 -10.42 10.56 -1.55
N ALA A 495 -11.59 10.46 -0.91
CA ALA A 495 -12.06 11.45 0.05
C ALA A 495 -11.18 11.44 1.31
N ALA A 496 -10.78 12.62 1.77
CA ALA A 496 -9.93 12.81 2.94
C ALA A 496 -10.74 12.69 4.24
N GLU A 497 -10.65 11.56 4.95
CA GLU A 497 -11.02 11.46 6.37
C GLU A 497 -9.82 11.85 7.25
N GLY A 498 -10.09 12.68 8.27
CA GLY A 498 -9.09 13.15 9.22
C GLY A 498 -8.46 12.02 10.03
N GLN A 499 -7.17 12.13 10.32
CA GLN A 499 -6.43 11.13 11.08
C GLN A 499 -6.97 10.98 12.52
N PRO A 500 -7.04 9.75 13.08
CA PRO A 500 -7.46 9.54 14.47
C PRO A 500 -6.40 10.08 15.46
N GLU A 501 -6.84 10.83 16.48
CA GLU A 501 -5.97 11.34 17.55
C GLU A 501 -5.82 10.28 18.66
N PHE A 502 -4.60 9.99 19.12
CA PHE A 502 -4.32 8.95 20.12
C PHE A 502 -4.10 9.51 21.53
N PHE A 503 -4.60 8.82 22.55
CA PHE A 503 -4.55 9.24 23.95
C PHE A 503 -4.27 8.07 24.91
N ARG A 504 -3.75 8.38 26.09
CA ARG A 504 -3.77 7.47 27.26
C ARG A 504 -4.63 8.05 28.37
N THR A 505 -5.37 7.20 29.07
CA THR A 505 -6.12 7.61 30.26
C THR A 505 -5.17 8.01 31.40
N SER A 506 -5.40 9.18 32.01
CA SER A 506 -4.57 9.69 33.12
C SER A 506 -5.02 9.19 34.50
N ALA A 507 -6.22 8.61 34.57
CA ALA A 507 -6.83 8.02 35.76
C ALA A 507 -7.75 6.87 35.35
N THR A 508 -8.27 6.12 36.32
CA THR A 508 -9.32 5.14 36.07
C THR A 508 -10.62 5.87 35.75
N VAL A 509 -11.18 5.66 34.55
CA VAL A 509 -12.31 6.42 34.02
C VAL A 509 -13.42 5.51 33.50
N ASN A 510 -14.67 5.87 33.77
CA ASN A 510 -15.81 5.19 33.19
C ASN A 510 -16.15 5.81 31.84
N LEU A 511 -16.40 4.96 30.85
CA LEU A 511 -16.99 5.37 29.59
C LEU A 511 -18.46 5.75 29.81
N ARG A 512 -18.95 6.76 29.09
CA ARG A 512 -20.34 7.22 29.15
C ARG A 512 -20.99 7.18 27.78
N ASP A 513 -22.30 7.06 27.76
CA ASP A 513 -23.06 6.98 26.52
C ASP A 513 -23.20 8.34 25.81
N GLY A 514 -22.90 9.45 26.50
CA GLY A 514 -22.91 10.81 25.96
C GLY A 514 -21.92 11.78 26.66
N PRO A 515 -21.69 12.97 26.08
CA PRO A 515 -20.73 13.97 26.58
C PRO A 515 -21.27 14.73 27.79
N GLY A 516 -21.10 14.18 28.99
CA GLY A 516 -21.57 14.84 30.21
C GLY A 516 -21.65 13.89 31.40
N THR A 517 -21.71 14.42 32.62
CA THR A 517 -21.85 13.60 33.83
C THR A 517 -23.27 13.05 34.06
N GLU A 518 -24.24 13.61 33.36
CA GLU A 518 -25.66 13.29 33.33
C GLU A 518 -25.99 12.03 32.51
N HIS A 519 -25.12 11.67 31.56
CA HIS A 519 -25.28 10.47 30.74
C HIS A 519 -24.89 9.21 31.51
N ALA A 520 -25.61 8.11 31.28
CA ALA A 520 -25.34 6.83 31.92
C ALA A 520 -23.92 6.32 31.62
N ARG A 521 -23.38 5.49 32.52
CA ARG A 521 -22.10 4.82 32.31
C ARG A 521 -22.33 3.67 31.32
N ALA A 522 -21.48 3.60 30.30
CA ALA A 522 -21.48 2.52 29.34
C ALA A 522 -21.23 1.18 30.06
N PRO A 523 -21.77 0.06 29.55
CA PRO A 523 -21.69 -1.25 30.22
C PRO A 523 -20.28 -1.85 30.27
N ALA A 524 -19.30 -1.27 29.56
CA ALA A 524 -17.91 -1.61 29.71
C ALA A 524 -17.36 -1.05 31.05
N GLY A 525 -16.78 -1.93 31.87
CA GLY A 525 -16.19 -1.55 33.15
C GLY A 525 -15.18 -0.39 33.05
N PRO A 526 -14.81 0.25 34.16
CA PRO A 526 -13.94 1.42 34.14
C PRO A 526 -12.58 1.13 33.49
N LEU A 527 -12.20 1.95 32.51
CA LEU A 527 -10.89 1.91 31.88
C LEU A 527 -9.82 2.28 32.91
N ARG A 528 -8.77 1.47 33.04
CA ARG A 528 -7.69 1.75 33.99
C ARG A 528 -6.84 2.92 33.52
N ARG A 529 -6.08 3.54 34.45
CA ARG A 529 -5.05 4.53 34.10
C ARG A 529 -4.01 3.90 33.16
N GLY A 530 -3.71 4.56 32.06
CA GLY A 530 -2.72 4.15 31.06
C GLY A 530 -3.30 3.38 29.86
N THR A 531 -4.60 3.09 29.85
CA THR A 531 -5.31 2.49 28.71
C THR A 531 -5.16 3.35 27.46
N LEU A 532 -4.79 2.73 26.34
CA LEU A 532 -4.65 3.40 25.05
C LEU A 532 -6.01 3.51 24.37
N VAL A 533 -6.37 4.72 23.93
CA VAL A 533 -7.64 5.00 23.28
C VAL A 533 -7.45 5.92 22.06
N ALA A 534 -8.25 5.72 21.01
CA ALA A 534 -8.32 6.63 19.86
C ALA A 534 -9.55 7.51 19.99
N ALA A 535 -9.39 8.84 19.84
CA ALA A 535 -10.51 9.76 19.79
C ALA A 535 -10.97 9.95 18.34
N ALA A 536 -12.26 9.72 18.11
CA ALA A 536 -12.90 9.88 16.81
C ALA A 536 -13.72 11.19 16.70
N ALA A 537 -14.16 11.74 17.84
CA ALA A 537 -14.96 12.97 17.90
C ALA A 537 -14.75 13.74 19.22
N ARG A 538 -15.03 15.06 19.21
CA ARG A 538 -14.96 15.96 20.37
C ARG A 538 -16.19 16.84 20.46
N GLU A 539 -16.75 16.95 21.66
CA GLU A 539 -17.87 17.85 21.97
C GLU A 539 -17.58 18.54 23.31
N GLY A 540 -17.26 19.84 23.24
CA GLY A 540 -16.75 20.61 24.38
C GLY A 540 -15.48 20.01 24.99
N ASP A 541 -15.52 19.76 26.30
CA ASP A 541 -14.43 19.11 27.05
C ASP A 541 -14.51 17.58 27.03
N TRP A 542 -15.48 16.99 26.35
CA TRP A 542 -15.66 15.54 26.25
C TRP A 542 -15.20 15.03 24.89
N ARG A 543 -14.62 13.82 24.88
CA ARG A 543 -14.14 13.14 23.69
C ARG A 543 -14.75 11.74 23.60
N LYS A 544 -15.21 11.37 22.41
CA LYS A 544 -15.63 9.99 22.13
C LYS A 544 -14.40 9.19 21.78
N VAL A 545 -14.08 8.22 22.64
CA VAL A 545 -12.87 7.42 22.55
C VAL A 545 -13.21 5.95 22.34
N THR A 546 -12.38 5.26 21.57
CA THR A 546 -12.45 3.81 21.32
C THR A 546 -11.24 3.15 21.97
N VAL A 547 -11.46 2.07 22.72
CA VAL A 547 -10.40 1.35 23.46
C VAL A 547 -9.52 0.59 22.48
N LEU A 548 -8.21 0.84 22.50
CA LEU A 548 -7.26 0.20 21.59
C LEU A 548 -6.45 -0.94 22.24
N ALA A 549 -6.26 -0.90 23.55
CA ALA A 549 -5.53 -1.94 24.28
C ALA A 549 -5.90 -1.98 25.78
N GLU A 550 -6.73 -2.94 26.18
CA GLU A 550 -7.02 -3.28 27.59
C GLU A 550 -7.41 -4.76 27.73
N GLU A 551 -6.74 -5.51 28.62
CA GLU A 551 -6.89 -6.99 28.74
C GLU A 551 -8.29 -7.48 29.15
N ARG A 552 -9.14 -6.61 29.72
CA ARG A 552 -10.48 -6.97 30.24
C ARG A 552 -11.63 -6.24 29.56
N VAL A 553 -11.32 -5.40 28.57
CA VAL A 553 -12.32 -4.64 27.81
C VAL A 553 -12.05 -4.86 26.33
N PRO A 554 -13.02 -5.37 25.56
CA PRO A 554 -12.86 -5.57 24.12
C PRO A 554 -12.41 -4.29 23.38
N THR A 555 -11.54 -4.43 22.38
CA THR A 555 -10.88 -3.31 21.65
C THR A 555 -11.79 -2.59 20.63
N ASP A 556 -13.09 -2.83 20.70
CA ASP A 556 -14.15 -2.24 19.89
C ASP A 556 -15.14 -1.43 20.74
N VAL A 557 -14.96 -1.41 22.06
CA VAL A 557 -15.78 -0.61 22.98
C VAL A 557 -15.46 0.88 22.81
N SER A 558 -16.49 1.68 22.59
CA SER A 558 -16.39 3.14 22.49
C SER A 558 -17.32 3.86 23.46
N GLY A 559 -16.94 5.06 23.88
CA GLY A 559 -17.74 5.88 24.79
C GLY A 559 -17.11 7.24 25.07
N TRP A 560 -17.82 8.10 25.78
CA TRP A 560 -17.40 9.46 26.08
C TRP A 560 -16.60 9.55 27.37
N VAL A 561 -15.45 10.21 27.31
CA VAL A 561 -14.57 10.50 28.45
C VAL A 561 -14.21 11.98 28.44
N HIS A 562 -14.15 12.59 29.62
CA HIS A 562 -13.74 13.98 29.75
C HIS A 562 -12.24 14.14 29.44
N SER A 563 -11.88 15.10 28.59
CA SER A 563 -10.52 15.35 28.06
C SER A 563 -9.47 15.53 29.14
N ARG A 564 -9.83 16.10 30.30
CA ARG A 564 -8.97 16.18 31.50
C ARG A 564 -8.36 14.84 31.94
N PHE A 565 -9.02 13.73 31.60
CA PHE A 565 -8.57 12.39 31.93
C PHE A 565 -7.84 11.68 30.78
N LEU A 566 -7.54 12.41 29.72
CA LEU A 566 -6.85 11.91 28.53
C LEU A 566 -5.56 12.71 28.33
N HIS A 567 -4.42 12.02 28.33
CA HIS A 567 -3.16 12.58 27.89
C HIS A 567 -2.98 12.31 26.41
N ARG A 568 -2.86 13.37 25.62
CA ARG A 568 -2.60 13.25 24.18
C ARG A 568 -1.23 12.65 23.98
N LEU A 569 -1.17 11.63 23.13
CA LEU A 569 0.09 11.10 22.63
C LEU A 569 0.38 11.84 21.34
N ASP A 570 1.17 12.91 21.41
CA ASP A 570 1.78 13.47 20.21
C ASP A 570 2.92 12.54 19.78
N PRO A 571 2.92 12.00 18.55
CA PRO A 571 4.03 11.17 18.08
C PRO A 571 5.34 11.96 17.86
N ALA A 572 5.37 13.25 18.22
CA ALA A 572 6.46 14.19 17.91
C ALA A 572 6.78 15.23 19.03
N GLY A 573 6.49 14.97 20.31
CA GLY A 573 6.75 15.94 21.39
C GLY A 573 7.50 15.36 22.59
N GLY A 574 8.79 15.70 22.73
CA GLY A 574 9.58 15.46 23.94
C GLY A 574 9.34 16.54 25.01
N PHE A 575 9.32 16.12 26.27
CA PHE A 575 9.39 17.00 27.43
C PHE A 575 10.83 17.51 27.64
N ASP A 576 10.96 18.77 28.04
CA ASP A 576 12.19 19.34 28.59
C ASP A 576 12.36 18.91 30.05
N THR A 577 13.40 18.15 30.34
CA THR A 577 14.02 18.10 31.68
C THR A 577 15.51 17.77 31.51
N SER A 578 16.36 18.72 31.86
CA SER A 578 17.77 18.54 32.21
C SER A 578 18.10 17.15 32.75
N LEU A 579 19.13 16.50 32.18
CA LEU A 579 19.64 15.16 32.47
C LEU A 579 19.71 14.85 33.98
N MET A 580 18.76 14.05 34.47
CA MET A 580 18.71 13.55 35.84
C MET A 580 19.41 12.19 35.92
N ILE A 581 20.75 12.21 35.95
CA ILE A 581 21.59 11.02 36.08
C ILE A 581 21.46 10.47 37.50
N LEU A 582 21.10 9.20 37.64
CA LEU A 582 21.00 8.51 38.92
C LEU A 582 22.39 8.32 39.52
N SER A 583 22.47 8.49 40.84
CA SER A 583 23.59 8.08 41.68
C SER A 583 23.35 6.69 42.27
N ARG A 584 24.41 6.07 42.77
CA ARG A 584 24.33 4.79 43.47
C ARG A 584 23.52 4.80 44.77
N GLN A 585 23.13 5.98 45.27
CA GLN A 585 22.18 6.12 46.40
C GLN A 585 20.71 5.90 46.00
N SER A 586 20.40 5.75 44.71
CA SER A 586 19.03 5.56 44.24
C SER A 586 18.44 4.22 44.71
N THR A 587 17.18 4.22 45.13
CA THR A 587 16.46 2.97 45.44
C THR A 587 15.77 2.43 44.19
N ILE A 588 16.09 1.19 43.83
CA ILE A 588 15.52 0.46 42.71
C ILE A 588 14.89 -0.82 43.24
N GLU A 589 13.64 -1.09 42.87
CA GLU A 589 12.88 -2.25 43.33
C GLU A 589 12.33 -3.05 42.14
N CYS A 590 12.30 -4.38 42.27
CA CYS A 590 11.54 -5.22 41.36
C CYS A 590 10.03 -5.06 41.60
N ASP A 591 9.20 -5.47 40.64
CA ASP A 591 7.74 -5.38 40.74
C ASP A 591 7.16 -6.14 41.96
N HIS A 592 7.91 -7.09 42.52
CA HIS A 592 7.56 -7.83 43.72
C HIS A 592 8.02 -7.15 45.03
N GLY A 593 8.77 -6.05 44.96
CA GLY A 593 9.23 -5.29 46.14
C GLY A 593 10.61 -5.67 46.68
N GLY A 594 11.36 -6.53 45.99
CA GLY A 594 12.78 -6.80 46.29
C GLY A 594 13.66 -5.63 45.85
N LYS A 595 14.68 -5.27 46.65
CA LYS A 595 15.54 -4.09 46.43
C LYS A 595 16.87 -4.48 45.80
N LEU A 596 17.31 -3.74 44.80
CA LEU A 596 18.67 -3.90 44.26
C LEU A 596 19.68 -3.41 45.28
N VAL A 597 20.72 -4.21 45.50
CA VAL A 597 21.88 -3.85 46.32
C VAL A 597 22.90 -3.19 45.41
N LEU A 598 22.98 -1.86 45.45
CA LEU A 598 23.92 -1.07 44.67
C LEU A 598 25.21 -0.82 45.47
N PRO A 599 26.35 -0.57 44.80
CA PRO A 599 27.59 -0.19 45.49
C PRO A 599 27.42 1.12 46.26
N GLU A 600 28.11 1.29 47.40
CA GLU A 600 28.02 2.54 48.18
C GLU A 600 28.70 3.73 47.47
N GLY A 601 28.11 4.92 47.60
CA GLY A 601 28.69 6.19 47.14
C GLY A 601 27.75 7.07 46.32
N ASP A 602 28.22 8.27 45.98
CA ASP A 602 27.43 9.31 45.27
C ASP A 602 27.73 9.37 43.76
N ALA A 603 28.59 8.48 43.28
CA ALA A 603 29.00 8.41 41.88
C ALA A 603 27.81 8.09 40.96
N PRO A 604 27.87 8.51 39.67
CA PRO A 604 26.89 8.13 38.66
C PRO A 604 26.69 6.62 38.61
N LEU A 605 25.44 6.18 38.65
CA LEU A 605 25.04 4.79 38.57
C LEU A 605 25.22 4.29 37.14
N SER A 606 26.07 3.30 36.93
CA SER A 606 26.39 2.77 35.60
C SER A 606 25.49 1.61 35.19
N ALA A 607 25.40 1.35 33.89
CA ALA A 607 24.69 0.18 33.36
C ALA A 607 25.29 -1.13 33.89
N ASN A 608 26.60 -1.17 34.10
CA ASN A 608 27.28 -2.33 34.64
C ASN A 608 26.99 -2.52 36.14
N ASP A 609 26.94 -1.43 36.94
CA ASP A 609 26.56 -1.47 38.36
C ASP A 609 25.19 -2.15 38.54
N VAL A 610 24.23 -1.85 37.66
CA VAL A 610 22.87 -2.43 37.72
C VAL A 610 22.84 -3.87 37.19
N LEU A 611 23.55 -4.18 36.11
CA LEU A 611 23.59 -5.56 35.58
C LEU A 611 24.30 -6.54 36.53
N GLN A 612 25.22 -6.05 37.36
CA GLN A 612 25.92 -6.85 38.37
C GLN A 612 25.26 -6.81 39.75
N ALA A 613 24.20 -6.02 39.94
CA ALA A 613 23.52 -5.89 41.22
C ALA A 613 22.65 -7.11 41.54
N SER A 614 22.76 -7.60 42.77
CA SER A 614 21.84 -8.60 43.31
C SER A 614 20.56 -7.97 43.86
N ILE A 615 19.45 -8.69 43.82
CA ILE A 615 18.15 -8.26 44.38
C ILE A 615 17.95 -8.94 45.74
N ALA A 616 17.83 -8.14 46.80
CA ALA A 616 17.61 -8.60 48.17
C ALA A 616 16.13 -8.53 48.59
N ALA A 617 15.72 -9.47 49.44
CA ALA A 617 14.40 -9.51 50.09
C ALA A 617 13.19 -9.50 49.13
N CYS A 618 13.29 -10.16 47.97
CA CYS A 618 12.15 -10.35 47.08
C CYS A 618 11.15 -11.37 47.68
N PRO A 619 9.88 -11.01 47.92
CA PRO A 619 8.90 -11.89 48.56
C PRO A 619 8.30 -12.95 47.61
N ASN A 620 8.77 -13.03 46.37
CA ASN A 620 8.23 -13.93 45.34
C ASN A 620 8.75 -15.38 45.50
N GLU A 621 8.36 -16.06 46.57
CA GLU A 621 8.77 -17.44 46.87
C GLU A 621 7.59 -18.42 46.82
N GLY A 622 7.75 -19.56 46.11
CA GLY A 622 6.73 -20.63 46.06
C GLY A 622 7.15 -21.85 45.23
N PRO A 623 6.35 -22.93 45.20
CA PRO A 623 6.71 -24.21 44.56
C PRO A 623 6.99 -24.13 43.05
N THR A 624 6.43 -23.11 42.38
CA THR A 624 6.57 -22.83 40.94
C THR A 624 7.05 -21.40 40.65
N LEU A 625 7.43 -20.65 41.70
CA LEU A 625 7.82 -19.24 41.62
C LEU A 625 9.24 -19.07 42.15
N ARG A 626 10.11 -18.45 41.36
CA ARG A 626 11.49 -18.13 41.74
C ARG A 626 11.58 -16.66 42.17
N PRO A 627 12.18 -16.34 43.33
CA PRO A 627 12.41 -14.96 43.73
C PRO A 627 13.40 -14.30 42.78
N CYS A 628 13.26 -12.99 42.56
CA CYS A 628 14.22 -12.24 41.77
C CYS A 628 15.54 -12.17 42.54
N GLN A 629 16.61 -12.65 41.93
CA GLN A 629 17.96 -12.66 42.49
C GLN A 629 18.89 -11.74 41.69
N GLU A 630 18.70 -11.64 40.37
CA GLU A 630 19.60 -10.91 39.46
C GLU A 630 18.84 -10.11 38.40
N ILE A 631 19.56 -9.20 37.75
CA ILE A 631 19.06 -8.39 36.63
C ILE A 631 19.33 -9.11 35.31
N ALA A 632 18.27 -9.40 34.55
CA ALA A 632 18.36 -10.09 33.27
C ALA A 632 18.67 -9.14 32.10
N SER A 633 18.14 -7.93 32.11
CA SER A 633 18.47 -6.90 31.10
C SER A 633 18.01 -5.50 31.51
N ILE A 634 18.66 -4.47 30.96
CA ILE A 634 18.19 -3.08 31.02
C ILE A 634 17.48 -2.77 29.70
N THR A 635 16.20 -2.39 29.78
CA THR A 635 15.34 -2.14 28.61
C THR A 635 15.09 -0.65 28.36
N GLY A 636 15.49 0.24 29.27
CA GLY A 636 15.40 1.70 29.10
C GLY A 636 16.22 2.48 30.14
N GLY A 637 16.45 3.78 29.87
CA GLY A 637 17.08 4.72 30.81
C GLY A 637 18.62 4.76 30.78
N LYS A 638 19.27 4.55 29.62
CA LYS A 638 20.72 4.74 29.43
C LYS A 638 21.02 6.14 28.88
N ALA A 639 22.00 6.82 29.46
CA ALA A 639 22.51 8.10 28.99
C ALA A 639 23.61 7.92 27.93
N GLN A 640 23.95 9.00 27.20
CA GLN A 640 25.11 9.03 26.30
C GLN A 640 26.43 9.26 27.05
N LEU A 641 26.36 9.72 28.30
CA LEU A 641 27.51 9.88 29.20
C LEU A 641 27.92 8.51 29.75
N LEU A 642 29.23 8.27 29.82
CA LEU A 642 29.80 7.05 30.37
C LEU A 642 30.26 7.28 31.81
N ALA A 643 30.09 6.27 32.65
CA ALA A 643 30.69 6.23 33.98
C ALA A 643 32.19 5.84 33.88
N ASP A 644 32.89 5.91 35.01
CA ASP A 644 34.34 5.62 35.09
C ASP A 644 34.71 4.19 34.62
N ASP A 645 33.74 3.27 34.60
CA ASP A 645 33.89 1.90 34.11
C ASP A 645 33.68 1.74 32.59
N GLY A 646 33.45 2.85 31.87
CA GLY A 646 33.21 2.88 30.42
C GLY A 646 31.81 2.47 29.99
N SER A 647 30.90 2.18 30.93
CA SER A 647 29.50 1.83 30.63
C SER A 647 28.56 3.04 30.77
N PRO A 648 27.42 3.07 30.05
CA PRO A 648 26.50 4.20 30.09
C PRO A 648 25.97 4.51 31.50
N CYS A 649 25.98 5.79 31.90
CA CYS A 649 25.28 6.26 33.09
C CYS A 649 23.76 6.05 32.96
N LEU A 650 23.06 5.87 34.07
CA LEU A 650 21.62 5.57 34.08
C LEU A 650 20.77 6.76 34.50
N LEU A 651 19.61 6.92 33.85
CA LEU A 651 18.65 7.99 34.07
C LEU A 651 17.50 7.53 34.98
N ASP A 652 16.74 8.47 35.53
CA ASP A 652 15.53 8.19 36.34
C ASP A 652 14.45 7.35 35.63
N SER A 653 14.46 7.33 34.30
CA SER A 653 13.67 6.46 33.43
C SER A 653 14.15 5.00 33.37
N LEU A 654 15.16 4.63 34.16
CA LEU A 654 15.72 3.29 34.24
C LEU A 654 14.63 2.23 34.47
N SER A 655 14.62 1.26 33.56
CA SER A 655 13.76 0.09 33.64
C SER A 655 14.44 -1.11 32.98
N GLY A 656 14.04 -2.31 33.40
CA GLY A 656 14.61 -3.55 32.90
C GLY A 656 13.88 -4.78 33.41
N LEU A 657 14.42 -5.95 33.09
CA LEU A 657 13.88 -7.26 33.44
C LEU A 657 14.77 -7.93 34.50
N THR A 658 14.16 -8.69 35.41
CA THR A 658 14.86 -9.54 36.38
C THR A 658 14.82 -11.01 35.96
N ASP A 659 15.56 -11.86 36.66
CA ASP A 659 15.57 -13.32 36.47
C ASP A 659 14.38 -14.06 37.13
N GLY A 660 13.41 -13.31 37.68
CA GLY A 660 12.21 -13.86 38.31
C GLY A 660 11.34 -14.64 37.33
N PHE A 661 10.77 -15.76 37.77
CA PHE A 661 9.91 -16.60 36.93
C PHE A 661 8.46 -16.07 36.91
N PRO A 662 7.81 -15.94 35.73
CA PRO A 662 8.26 -16.40 34.40
C PRO A 662 9.34 -15.51 33.73
N PRO A 663 10.31 -16.09 33.00
CA PRO A 663 11.46 -15.36 32.46
C PRO A 663 11.03 -14.33 31.42
N GLY A 664 11.55 -13.10 31.54
CA GLY A 664 11.24 -11.99 30.63
C GLY A 664 9.96 -11.21 30.93
N SER A 665 9.27 -11.53 32.03
CA SER A 665 8.01 -10.86 32.41
C SER A 665 8.11 -9.97 33.65
N VAL A 666 9.06 -10.26 34.55
CA VAL A 666 9.23 -9.54 35.82
C VAL A 666 10.15 -8.34 35.64
N ARG A 667 9.69 -7.14 36.00
CA ARG A 667 10.44 -5.90 35.78
C ARG A 667 11.02 -5.35 37.07
N PHE A 668 11.92 -4.40 36.93
CA PHE A 668 12.35 -3.52 38.00
C PHE A 668 12.28 -2.06 37.55
N ARG A 669 12.13 -1.17 38.54
CA ARG A 669 12.00 0.27 38.32
C ARG A 669 12.61 1.07 39.47
N VAL A 670 12.97 2.31 39.18
CA VAL A 670 13.40 3.27 40.19
C VAL A 670 12.19 3.65 41.06
N THR A 671 12.34 3.50 42.38
CA THR A 671 11.28 3.85 43.35
C THR A 671 11.63 5.09 44.16
N ARG A 672 12.92 5.34 44.43
CA ARG A 672 13.41 6.63 44.97
C ARG A 672 14.68 7.06 44.22
N PRO A 673 14.59 8.01 43.27
CA PRO A 673 15.77 8.50 42.56
C PRO A 673 16.63 9.40 43.47
N HIS A 674 17.94 9.29 43.35
CA HIS A 674 18.91 10.24 43.92
C HIS A 674 19.93 10.59 42.83
N TYR A 675 20.25 11.86 42.61
CA TYR A 675 20.98 12.28 41.41
C TYR A 675 22.46 12.54 41.66
N ALA A 676 23.32 12.12 40.71
CA ALA A 676 24.78 12.30 40.76
C ALA A 676 25.21 13.61 40.07
N PRO A 677 26.32 14.24 40.49
CA PRO A 677 26.97 15.28 39.70
C PRO A 677 27.57 14.70 38.40
N GLU A 678 27.67 15.51 37.34
CA GLU A 678 28.21 15.08 36.03
C GLU A 678 29.67 14.59 36.14
N PRO A 679 30.06 13.47 35.49
CA PRO A 679 31.42 12.93 35.55
C PRO A 679 32.43 13.78 34.74
N GLU A 680 33.65 13.97 35.26
CA GLU A 680 34.71 14.79 34.63
C GLU A 680 35.42 14.06 33.46
N ALA A 681 35.50 14.73 32.31
CA ALA A 681 36.02 14.23 31.03
C ALA A 681 37.54 13.99 31.01
N SER A 682 38.00 12.80 31.42
CA SER A 682 39.43 12.43 31.39
C SER A 682 39.80 11.18 30.58
N ALA A 683 38.84 10.37 30.11
CA ALA A 683 39.13 9.09 29.44
C ALA A 683 39.40 9.16 27.92
N GLU A 684 39.31 10.34 27.29
CA GLU A 684 39.33 10.49 25.82
C GLU A 684 40.75 10.52 25.21
N ARG A 685 41.82 10.51 26.02
CA ARG A 685 43.22 10.67 25.56
C ARG A 685 44.00 9.36 25.35
N GLU A 686 43.64 8.26 25.99
CA GLU A 686 44.43 7.01 25.91
C GLU A 686 44.07 6.13 24.70
N TRP A 687 42.89 6.31 24.11
CA TRP A 687 42.43 5.50 22.97
C TRP A 687 42.97 5.94 21.61
N THR A 688 43.55 7.14 21.50
CA THR A 688 44.01 7.69 20.21
C THR A 688 45.37 7.13 19.77
N GLU A 689 46.27 6.77 20.71
CA GLU A 689 47.63 6.30 20.38
C GLU A 689 47.70 4.83 19.93
N ALA A 690 46.69 4.00 20.26
CA ALA A 690 46.69 2.58 19.88
C ALA A 690 46.34 2.33 18.39
N ARG A 691 45.76 3.31 17.68
CA ARG A 691 45.30 3.16 16.29
C ARG A 691 46.39 3.33 15.23
N GLU A 692 47.53 3.92 15.56
CA GLU A 692 48.56 4.23 14.55
C GLU A 692 49.51 3.07 14.22
N THR A 693 49.49 1.97 14.98
CA THR A 693 50.51 0.89 14.84
C THR A 693 50.02 -0.42 14.22
N THR A 694 48.72 -0.59 13.93
CA THR A 694 48.19 -1.88 13.43
C THR A 694 47.13 -1.71 12.34
N ASN A 695 47.51 -1.33 11.11
CA ASN A 695 46.65 -1.61 9.94
C ASN A 695 47.37 -1.57 8.58
N GLU A 696 48.34 -2.46 8.38
CA GLU A 696 48.63 -2.99 7.05
C GLU A 696 48.03 -4.42 6.99
N HIS A 697 47.09 -4.64 6.06
CA HIS A 697 46.50 -5.94 5.65
C HIS A 697 45.22 -6.48 6.34
N ALA A 698 44.06 -5.83 6.12
CA ALA A 698 42.76 -6.53 6.15
C ALA A 698 41.76 -5.93 5.14
N PRO A 699 40.99 -6.76 4.39
CA PRO A 699 40.02 -6.29 3.40
C PRO A 699 38.78 -5.67 4.04
N ARG A 700 38.40 -4.48 3.55
CA ARG A 700 37.25 -3.68 3.99
C ARG A 700 35.97 -4.09 3.28
N GLY A 701 34.91 -4.36 4.05
CA GLY A 701 33.55 -4.49 3.50
C GLY A 701 32.58 -5.26 4.39
N VAL A 702 32.23 -4.72 5.56
CA VAL A 702 31.03 -5.12 6.30
C VAL A 702 30.41 -3.85 6.90
N SER A 703 29.27 -3.40 6.36
CA SER A 703 28.44 -2.40 7.03
C SER A 703 27.70 -3.07 8.18
N ALA A 704 27.71 -2.45 9.35
CA ALA A 704 26.87 -2.85 10.47
C ALA A 704 25.39 -2.54 10.17
N ASP A 705 24.52 -3.47 10.53
CA ASP A 705 23.09 -3.54 10.21
C ASP A 705 22.24 -2.55 11.02
N PRO A 706 21.11 -2.03 10.48
CA PRO A 706 20.12 -1.27 11.24
C PRO A 706 19.20 -2.24 12.01
N ALA A 707 19.00 -1.99 13.31
CA ALA A 707 17.98 -2.72 14.07
C ALA A 707 16.60 -2.52 13.44
N ALA A 708 15.90 -3.62 13.12
CA ALA A 708 14.55 -3.61 12.58
C ALA A 708 13.60 -2.75 13.43
N SER A 709 12.71 -2.00 12.79
CA SER A 709 11.68 -1.25 13.51
C SER A 709 10.81 -2.20 14.35
N PRO A 710 10.69 -2.01 15.68
CA PRO A 710 9.88 -2.86 16.55
C PRO A 710 8.41 -3.00 16.08
N VAL A 711 7.90 -2.00 15.35
CA VAL A 711 6.55 -1.99 14.80
C VAL A 711 6.38 -3.00 13.65
N LEU A 712 7.40 -3.14 12.79
CA LEU A 712 7.38 -4.07 11.66
C LEU A 712 7.50 -5.52 12.13
N GLU A 713 8.31 -5.78 13.16
CA GLU A 713 8.43 -7.10 13.75
C GLU A 713 7.11 -7.55 14.42
N ILE A 714 6.42 -6.64 15.13
CA ILE A 714 5.09 -6.92 15.70
C ILE A 714 4.05 -7.19 14.61
N ALA A 715 4.08 -6.44 13.51
CA ALA A 715 3.17 -6.66 12.38
C ALA A 715 3.40 -8.02 11.71
N ALA A 716 4.66 -8.38 11.42
CA ALA A 716 5.01 -9.67 10.83
C ALA A 716 4.60 -10.84 11.73
N ARG A 717 4.85 -10.75 13.05
CA ARG A 717 4.42 -11.77 14.02
C ARG A 717 2.90 -11.90 14.09
N THR A 718 2.17 -10.80 14.00
CA THR A 718 0.69 -10.80 13.97
C THR A 718 0.16 -11.50 12.72
N ILE A 719 0.78 -11.26 11.57
CA ILE A 719 0.39 -11.91 10.29
C ILE A 719 0.75 -13.39 10.31
N ASP A 720 1.96 -13.73 10.73
CA ASP A 720 2.40 -15.13 10.86
C ASP A 720 1.47 -15.93 11.79
N ARG A 721 1.09 -15.38 12.95
CA ARG A 721 0.13 -16.02 13.87
C ARG A 721 -1.26 -16.21 13.29
N LYS A 722 -1.61 -15.45 12.25
CA LYS A 722 -2.93 -15.50 11.65
C LYS A 722 -2.99 -16.48 10.48
N LEU A 723 -1.95 -16.50 9.67
CA LEU A 723 -1.82 -17.41 8.52
C LEU A 723 -1.33 -18.80 8.94
N VAL A 724 -0.50 -18.84 9.99
CA VAL A 724 0.01 -20.07 10.63
C VAL A 724 -0.21 -19.96 12.15
N PRO A 725 -1.45 -20.20 12.62
CA PRO A 725 -1.77 -20.16 14.06
C PRO A 725 -0.92 -21.12 14.88
N GLU A 726 -0.68 -22.31 14.31
CA GLU A 726 0.09 -23.36 14.94
C GLU A 726 1.28 -23.79 14.07
N PRO A 727 2.50 -23.31 14.36
CA PRO A 727 3.71 -23.84 13.75
C PRO A 727 4.07 -25.21 14.35
N GLY A 728 4.71 -26.06 13.54
CA GLY A 728 5.13 -27.40 13.93
C GLY A 728 5.03 -28.44 12.80
N LEU A 729 5.19 -29.71 13.17
CA LEU A 729 4.98 -30.85 12.27
C LEU A 729 3.53 -31.32 12.34
N PHE A 730 2.96 -31.62 11.18
CA PHE A 730 1.60 -32.12 11.03
C PHE A 730 1.58 -33.32 10.11
N ARG A 731 0.85 -34.36 10.48
CA ARG A 731 0.55 -35.51 9.62
C ARG A 731 -0.57 -35.10 8.67
N CYS A 732 -0.37 -35.30 7.38
CA CYS A 732 -1.36 -35.06 6.33
C CYS A 732 -2.18 -36.33 6.10
N LEU A 733 -3.49 -36.22 6.22
CA LEU A 733 -4.43 -37.33 6.09
C LEU A 733 -5.40 -37.08 4.94
N ALA A 734 -5.91 -38.16 4.35
CA ALA A 734 -6.98 -38.08 3.36
C ALA A 734 -8.34 -38.00 4.08
N GLY A 735 -9.10 -36.93 3.82
CA GLY A 735 -10.47 -36.68 4.30
C GLY A 735 -11.30 -35.96 3.24
N ASP A 736 -12.18 -35.03 3.62
CA ASP A 736 -12.86 -34.10 2.67
C ASP A 736 -11.88 -33.00 2.22
N GLY A 737 -10.79 -33.43 1.56
CA GLY A 737 -9.60 -32.63 1.26
C GLY A 737 -8.40 -32.94 2.17
N LEU A 738 -7.48 -31.98 2.28
CA LEU A 738 -6.26 -32.11 3.08
C LEU A 738 -6.55 -31.83 4.56
N GLU A 739 -6.63 -32.90 5.36
CA GLU A 739 -6.71 -32.80 6.82
C GLU A 739 -5.31 -32.89 7.46
N GLN A 740 -5.12 -32.18 8.58
CA GLN A 740 -3.84 -32.12 9.28
C GLN A 740 -4.02 -32.41 10.77
N THR A 741 -3.19 -33.30 11.30
CA THR A 741 -3.10 -33.58 12.75
C THR A 741 -1.70 -33.29 13.24
N ARG A 742 -1.56 -32.54 14.34
CA ARG A 742 -0.26 -32.21 14.93
C ARG A 742 0.50 -33.48 15.33
N ILE A 743 1.80 -33.50 15.06
CA ILE A 743 2.72 -34.57 15.47
C ILE A 743 3.53 -34.07 16.66
N GLU A 744 3.40 -34.74 17.80
CA GLU A 744 4.21 -34.45 18.98
C GLU A 744 5.60 -35.10 18.90
N ALA A 745 6.53 -34.57 19.71
CA ALA A 745 7.90 -35.06 19.73
C ALA A 745 7.95 -36.55 20.11
N GLY A 746 8.59 -37.36 19.25
CA GLY A 746 8.77 -38.80 19.48
C GLY A 746 7.70 -39.71 18.86
N GLU A 747 6.65 -39.16 18.25
CA GLU A 747 5.66 -39.96 17.52
C GLU A 747 6.22 -40.58 16.23
N LEU A 748 7.18 -39.92 15.58
CA LEU A 748 7.89 -40.47 14.43
C LEU A 748 9.07 -41.32 14.91
N SER A 749 9.12 -42.57 14.44
CA SER A 749 10.18 -43.50 14.81
C SER A 749 11.55 -43.09 14.22
N PRO A 750 12.67 -43.35 14.91
CA PRO A 750 14.00 -43.24 14.31
C PRO A 750 14.11 -44.04 13.02
N GLY A 751 14.75 -43.47 11.99
CA GLY A 751 14.87 -44.12 10.69
C GLY A 751 13.61 -44.12 9.83
N ALA A 752 12.51 -43.49 10.26
CA ALA A 752 11.25 -43.46 9.52
C ALA A 752 11.43 -42.89 8.10
N SER A 753 10.74 -43.51 7.14
CA SER A 753 10.59 -42.97 5.79
C SER A 753 9.48 -41.93 5.79
N ILE A 754 9.79 -40.69 5.42
CA ILE A 754 8.90 -39.54 5.54
C ILE A 754 8.81 -38.81 4.19
N LEU A 755 7.58 -38.59 3.72
CA LEU A 755 7.31 -37.58 2.69
C LEU A 755 7.07 -36.24 3.37
N LEU A 756 8.03 -35.33 3.28
CA LEU A 756 7.99 -34.03 3.93
C LEU A 756 7.55 -32.93 2.96
N LEU A 757 6.42 -32.29 3.27
CA LEU A 757 5.86 -31.16 2.54
C LEU A 757 6.28 -29.85 3.21
N LEU A 758 6.90 -28.96 2.44
CA LEU A 758 7.40 -27.67 2.94
C LEU A 758 6.67 -26.51 2.22
N PRO A 759 5.72 -25.85 2.91
CA PRO A 759 4.95 -24.72 2.39
C PRO A 759 5.79 -23.49 2.04
N GLY A 760 5.22 -22.61 1.21
CA GLY A 760 5.83 -21.34 0.83
C GLY A 760 5.71 -20.22 1.86
N LEU A 761 6.09 -19.00 1.46
CA LEU A 761 6.10 -17.81 2.31
C LEU A 761 4.66 -17.44 2.73
N ALA A 762 4.47 -17.15 4.02
CA ALA A 762 3.20 -16.75 4.60
C ALA A 762 2.05 -17.75 4.32
N ALA A 763 2.37 -19.05 4.21
CA ALA A 763 1.40 -20.11 3.94
C ALA A 763 1.61 -21.31 4.87
N ASN A 764 0.55 -22.10 5.05
CA ASN A 764 0.57 -23.42 5.69
C ASN A 764 0.40 -24.53 4.62
N ALA A 765 0.40 -25.78 5.06
CA ALA A 765 0.28 -26.94 4.16
C ALA A 765 -1.03 -26.95 3.37
N GLU A 766 -2.14 -26.58 4.01
CA GLU A 766 -3.45 -26.46 3.36
C GLU A 766 -3.39 -25.44 2.20
N GLY A 767 -2.85 -24.25 2.46
CA GLY A 767 -2.74 -23.20 1.45
C GLY A 767 -1.76 -23.50 0.31
N SER A 768 -0.79 -24.42 0.51
CA SER A 768 0.23 -24.74 -0.49
C SER A 768 -0.03 -26.06 -1.24
N PHE A 769 -0.67 -27.05 -0.61
CA PHE A 769 -0.72 -28.42 -1.11
C PHE A 769 -2.13 -29.02 -1.16
N SER A 770 -3.19 -28.30 -0.76
CA SER A 770 -4.57 -28.83 -0.76
C SER A 770 -5.01 -29.41 -2.11
N ASP A 771 -4.53 -28.84 -3.22
CA ASP A 771 -4.85 -29.33 -4.57
C ASP A 771 -4.37 -30.79 -4.83
N LEU A 772 -3.35 -31.27 -4.10
CA LEU A 772 -2.92 -32.67 -4.17
C LEU A 772 -3.97 -33.65 -3.61
N TRP A 773 -4.88 -33.18 -2.76
CA TRP A 773 -5.94 -33.97 -2.09
C TRP A 773 -7.30 -33.89 -2.79
N THR A 774 -7.38 -33.37 -4.02
CA THR A 774 -8.65 -33.27 -4.77
C THR A 774 -9.05 -34.62 -5.42
N GLU A 775 -10.26 -35.09 -5.11
CA GLU A 775 -10.74 -36.46 -5.38
C GLU A 775 -10.75 -36.86 -6.86
N ASP A 776 -11.04 -35.94 -7.79
CA ASP A 776 -11.32 -36.29 -9.19
C ASP A 776 -10.08 -36.66 -10.03
N ARG A 777 -8.86 -36.32 -9.59
CA ARG A 777 -7.63 -36.52 -10.40
C ARG A 777 -6.38 -36.92 -9.62
N ASN A 778 -6.23 -36.47 -8.37
CA ASN A 778 -4.95 -36.56 -7.63
C ASN A 778 -4.97 -37.56 -6.46
N GLY A 779 -6.14 -38.04 -6.04
CA GLY A 779 -6.29 -38.99 -4.94
C GLY A 779 -5.42 -40.25 -5.08
N ARG A 780 -5.25 -40.75 -6.32
CA ARG A 780 -4.37 -41.90 -6.61
C ARG A 780 -2.91 -41.63 -6.23
N PHE A 781 -2.41 -40.41 -6.41
CA PHE A 781 -1.04 -40.05 -6.04
C PHE A 781 -0.88 -40.07 -4.52
N ILE A 782 -1.84 -39.52 -3.77
CA ILE A 782 -1.80 -39.52 -2.31
C ILE A 782 -1.91 -40.93 -1.74
N ASP A 783 -2.78 -41.78 -2.29
CA ASP A 783 -2.86 -43.19 -1.90
C ASP A 783 -1.54 -43.93 -2.14
N GLU A 784 -0.90 -43.69 -3.30
CA GLU A 784 0.42 -44.25 -3.63
C GLU A 784 1.49 -43.76 -2.63
N MET A 785 1.50 -42.46 -2.30
CA MET A 785 2.45 -41.89 -1.34
C MET A 785 2.17 -42.40 0.08
N ALA A 786 0.92 -42.51 0.50
CA ALA A 786 0.54 -43.02 1.80
C ALA A 786 0.98 -44.48 1.95
N SER A 787 0.80 -45.30 0.92
CA SER A 787 1.31 -46.68 0.90
C SER A 787 2.83 -46.74 0.93
N ARG A 788 3.52 -45.79 0.30
CA ARG A 788 4.97 -45.80 0.15
C ARG A 788 5.73 -45.33 1.39
N PHE A 789 5.16 -44.38 2.12
CA PHE A 789 5.77 -43.76 3.30
C PHE A 789 5.12 -44.25 4.60
N ASP A 790 4.40 -45.38 4.57
CA ASP A 790 3.70 -45.96 5.72
C ASP A 790 2.79 -44.93 6.44
N GLY A 791 2.10 -44.10 5.66
CA GLY A 791 1.25 -43.01 6.16
C GLY A 791 2.01 -41.82 6.74
N ASN A 792 3.34 -41.76 6.63
CA ASN A 792 4.16 -40.62 7.08
C ASN A 792 4.28 -39.54 5.99
N ILE A 793 3.14 -39.05 5.51
CA ILE A 793 3.08 -37.78 4.79
C ILE A 793 2.98 -36.68 5.85
N VAL A 794 4.00 -35.84 5.93
CA VAL A 794 4.18 -34.87 7.01
C VAL A 794 4.41 -33.49 6.40
N ALA A 795 3.74 -32.46 6.92
CA ALA A 795 4.01 -31.07 6.58
C ALA A 795 4.66 -30.32 7.75
N PHE A 796 5.52 -29.36 7.43
CA PHE A 796 6.09 -28.44 8.41
C PHE A 796 5.57 -27.03 8.20
N ASN A 797 4.69 -26.57 9.10
CA ASN A 797 4.14 -25.22 9.08
C ASN A 797 5.03 -24.32 9.94
N CYS A 798 5.47 -23.17 9.42
CA CYS A 798 6.35 -22.26 10.16
C CYS A 798 6.05 -20.78 9.89
N TRP A 799 6.45 -19.93 10.83
CA TRP A 799 6.42 -18.48 10.68
C TRP A 799 7.55 -18.05 9.76
N SER A 800 7.20 -17.57 8.57
CA SER A 800 8.16 -17.33 7.49
C SER A 800 8.38 -15.85 7.17
N LEU A 801 7.60 -14.95 7.78
CA LEU A 801 7.81 -13.49 7.67
C LEU A 801 8.69 -12.96 8.83
N SER A 802 8.38 -13.37 10.05
CA SER A 802 8.98 -12.89 11.29
C SER A 802 10.18 -13.72 11.78
N ARG A 803 10.48 -14.85 11.13
CA ARG A 803 11.65 -15.69 11.45
C ARG A 803 12.49 -15.98 10.23
N HIS A 804 13.81 -16.04 10.46
CA HIS A 804 14.79 -16.34 9.43
C HIS A 804 14.73 -17.83 9.01
N PRO A 805 14.93 -18.18 7.72
CA PRO A 805 14.88 -19.57 7.24
C PRO A 805 15.79 -20.55 8.00
N VAL A 806 16.97 -20.10 8.43
CA VAL A 806 17.91 -20.91 9.24
C VAL A 806 17.29 -21.31 10.59
N ALA A 807 16.55 -20.41 11.23
CA ALA A 807 15.89 -20.71 12.50
C ALA A 807 14.73 -21.71 12.31
N ASN A 808 13.98 -21.58 11.22
CA ASN A 808 12.90 -22.53 10.88
C ASN A 808 13.46 -23.91 10.52
N ALA A 809 14.58 -23.98 9.79
CA ALA A 809 15.24 -25.24 9.48
C ALA A 809 15.81 -25.93 10.73
N LEU A 810 16.31 -25.16 11.70
CA LEU A 810 16.72 -25.69 13.01
C LEU A 810 15.55 -26.30 13.77
N GLU A 811 14.41 -25.62 13.81
CA GLU A 811 13.19 -26.14 14.44
C GLU A 811 12.72 -27.44 13.78
N LEU A 812 12.71 -27.48 12.45
CA LEU A 812 12.41 -28.68 11.67
C LEU A 812 13.38 -29.83 11.95
N ALA A 813 14.69 -29.57 11.91
CA ALA A 813 15.71 -30.60 12.16
C ALA A 813 15.59 -31.19 13.57
N ARG A 814 15.22 -30.39 14.57
CA ARG A 814 14.95 -30.86 15.94
C ARG A 814 13.72 -31.75 16.02
N ALA A 815 12.67 -31.39 15.31
CA ALA A 815 11.39 -32.10 15.30
C ALA A 815 11.46 -33.45 14.55
N LEU A 816 12.35 -33.57 13.56
CA LEU A 816 12.58 -34.82 12.84
C LEU A 816 13.33 -35.85 13.70
N PRO A 817 13.00 -37.15 13.59
CA PRO A 817 13.70 -38.20 14.33
C PRO A 817 15.10 -38.45 13.75
N ALA A 818 16.00 -39.01 14.56
CA ALA A 818 17.33 -39.36 14.09
C ALA A 818 17.27 -40.43 12.99
N GLY A 819 18.13 -40.31 11.98
CA GLY A 819 18.20 -41.20 10.83
C GLY A 819 17.02 -41.11 9.87
N ALA A 820 16.12 -40.11 10.02
CA ALA A 820 14.93 -39.99 9.16
C ALA A 820 15.32 -40.00 7.67
N ARG A 821 14.59 -40.78 6.89
CA ARG A 821 14.76 -40.90 5.44
C ARG A 821 13.72 -40.01 4.76
N LEU A 822 14.17 -38.89 4.19
CA LEU A 822 13.32 -37.82 3.73
C LEU A 822 13.20 -37.87 2.21
N SER A 823 11.96 -37.93 1.73
CA SER A 823 11.58 -37.45 0.40
C SER A 823 10.84 -36.13 0.58
N MET A 824 11.32 -35.05 0.00
CA MET A 824 10.83 -33.70 0.28
C MET A 824 10.17 -33.09 -0.95
N ILE A 825 9.03 -32.41 -0.76
CA ILE A 825 8.43 -31.51 -1.75
C ILE A 825 8.43 -30.12 -1.14
N GLY A 826 9.28 -29.24 -1.68
CA GLY A 826 9.36 -27.85 -1.25
C GLY A 826 8.71 -26.92 -2.27
N HIS A 827 7.69 -26.18 -1.85
CA HIS A 827 7.08 -25.13 -2.67
C HIS A 827 7.68 -23.78 -2.33
N SER A 828 8.05 -22.98 -3.33
CA SER A 828 8.55 -21.61 -3.13
C SER A 828 9.68 -21.57 -2.09
N THR A 829 9.61 -20.70 -1.08
CA THR A 829 10.59 -20.58 0.01
C THR A 829 10.73 -21.85 0.86
N GLY A 830 9.74 -22.74 0.88
CA GLY A 830 9.85 -24.04 1.56
C GLY A 830 10.95 -24.92 0.98
N GLY A 831 11.23 -24.80 -0.32
CA GLY A 831 12.38 -25.47 -0.95
C GLY A 831 13.73 -24.99 -0.41
N LEU A 832 13.83 -23.76 0.10
CA LEU A 832 15.06 -23.24 0.70
C LEU A 832 15.35 -23.90 2.07
N LEU A 833 14.31 -24.30 2.81
CA LEU A 833 14.46 -25.09 4.04
C LEU A 833 14.95 -26.50 3.71
N ALA A 834 14.37 -27.13 2.69
CA ALA A 834 14.82 -28.42 2.18
C ALA A 834 16.30 -28.39 1.75
N GLU A 835 16.74 -27.32 1.08
CA GLU A 835 18.14 -27.13 0.68
C GLU A 835 19.09 -27.12 1.88
N LEU A 836 18.69 -26.51 3.00
CA LEU A 836 19.48 -26.56 4.24
C LEU A 836 19.53 -27.97 4.83
N LEU A 837 18.45 -28.74 4.79
CA LEU A 837 18.45 -30.13 5.27
C LEU A 837 19.34 -31.05 4.41
N CYS A 838 19.49 -30.75 3.11
CA CYS A 838 20.41 -31.48 2.22
C CYS A 838 21.87 -31.41 2.70
N ARG A 839 22.22 -30.41 3.52
CA ARG A 839 23.55 -30.28 4.16
C ARG A 839 23.82 -31.35 5.21
N SER A 840 22.85 -32.19 5.56
CA SER A 840 23.09 -33.41 6.33
C SER A 840 23.92 -34.46 5.57
N GLN A 841 24.05 -34.31 4.24
CA GLN A 841 24.78 -35.23 3.35
C GLN A 841 25.80 -34.48 2.48
N VAL A 842 26.70 -33.72 3.11
CA VAL A 842 27.84 -33.12 2.39
C VAL A 842 28.76 -34.23 1.88
N ALA A 843 29.10 -34.18 0.59
CA ALA A 843 29.96 -35.16 -0.07
C ALA A 843 31.32 -35.22 0.63
N GLY A 844 31.81 -36.44 0.87
CA GLY A 844 33.05 -36.66 1.63
C GLY A 844 32.91 -36.54 3.15
N GLY A 845 31.70 -36.36 3.69
CA GLY A 845 31.43 -36.43 5.13
C GLY A 845 31.93 -35.24 5.93
N SER A 846 32.09 -34.07 5.29
CA SER A 846 32.46 -32.83 5.98
C SER A 846 31.31 -32.31 6.86
N GLN A 847 31.61 -31.37 7.76
CA GLN A 847 30.56 -30.75 8.58
C GLN A 847 29.48 -30.09 7.70
N PRO A 848 28.21 -30.08 8.15
CA PRO A 848 27.11 -29.51 7.38
C PRO A 848 27.35 -28.06 6.95
N PHE A 849 27.91 -27.21 7.83
CA PHE A 849 28.27 -25.82 7.53
C PHE A 849 29.66 -25.52 8.12
N THR A 850 30.48 -24.79 7.36
CA THR A 850 31.83 -24.37 7.75
C THR A 850 31.84 -23.06 8.54
N ASP A 851 32.95 -22.76 9.23
CA ASP A 851 33.12 -21.49 9.92
C ASP A 851 33.13 -20.29 8.94
N GLU A 852 33.72 -20.45 7.75
CA GLU A 852 33.72 -19.44 6.69
C GLU A 852 32.29 -19.11 6.21
N GLU A 853 31.43 -20.12 6.12
CA GLU A 853 30.01 -19.92 5.81
C GLU A 853 29.26 -19.26 6.97
N ALA A 854 29.62 -19.57 8.22
CA ALA A 854 29.05 -18.93 9.40
C ALA A 854 29.44 -17.44 9.49
N ASP A 855 30.62 -17.06 9.00
CA ASP A 855 31.08 -15.67 8.95
C ASP A 855 30.27 -14.78 7.98
N LEU A 856 29.50 -15.38 7.06
CA LEU A 856 28.50 -14.64 6.26
C LEU A 856 27.45 -13.94 7.13
N PHE A 857 27.25 -14.42 8.37
CA PHE A 857 26.31 -13.88 9.35
C PHE A 857 27.02 -13.20 10.52
N SER A 858 28.25 -12.72 10.34
CA SER A 858 29.00 -11.99 11.37
C SER A 858 28.27 -10.75 11.90
N ALA A 859 27.52 -10.06 11.03
CA ALA A 859 26.67 -8.93 11.40
C ALA A 859 25.36 -9.31 12.10
N THR A 860 24.97 -10.60 12.10
CA THR A 860 23.72 -11.10 12.70
C THR A 860 23.98 -12.26 13.66
N PRO A 861 24.47 -11.99 14.90
CA PRO A 861 24.90 -13.01 15.85
C PRO A 861 23.84 -14.09 16.15
N ALA A 862 22.57 -13.71 16.20
CA ALA A 862 21.47 -14.65 16.43
C ALA A 862 21.32 -15.67 15.28
N THR A 863 21.43 -15.23 14.03
CA THR A 863 21.38 -16.10 12.85
C THR A 863 22.62 -16.97 12.76
N ARG A 864 23.80 -16.42 13.06
CA ARG A 864 25.05 -17.19 13.17
C ARG A 864 24.94 -18.30 14.21
N GLN A 865 24.39 -17.99 15.39
CA GLN A 865 24.17 -18.97 16.45
C GLN A 865 23.17 -20.05 16.03
N ALA A 866 22.07 -19.67 15.37
CA ALA A 866 21.08 -20.60 14.84
C ALA A 866 21.69 -21.53 13.77
N LEU A 867 22.57 -21.02 12.91
CA LEU A 867 23.26 -21.82 11.89
C LEU A 867 24.22 -22.83 12.52
N ALA A 868 25.00 -22.42 13.53
CA ALA A 868 25.87 -23.32 14.27
C ALA A 868 25.07 -24.43 14.99
N ALA A 869 23.93 -24.06 15.60
CA ALA A 869 23.02 -25.02 16.22
C ALA A 869 22.41 -25.98 15.18
N LEU A 870 22.05 -25.49 13.99
CA LEU A 870 21.55 -26.33 12.90
C LEU A 870 22.63 -27.31 12.41
N SER A 871 23.87 -26.83 12.24
CA SER A 871 25.01 -27.69 11.85
C SER A 871 25.19 -28.85 12.82
N LYS A 872 25.14 -28.55 14.13
CA LYS A 872 25.21 -29.56 15.20
C LYS A 872 24.03 -30.53 15.12
N GLU A 873 22.82 -30.02 14.93
CA GLU A 873 21.61 -30.83 14.87
C GLU A 873 21.63 -31.79 13.68
N LEU A 874 21.98 -31.31 12.48
CA LEU A 874 22.10 -32.15 11.27
C LEU A 874 23.18 -33.23 11.44
N THR A 875 24.32 -32.87 12.04
CA THR A 875 25.40 -33.83 12.34
C THR A 875 24.92 -34.92 13.30
N THR A 876 24.12 -34.55 14.31
CA THR A 876 23.62 -35.48 15.32
C THR A 876 22.49 -36.35 14.78
N LYS A 877 21.57 -35.76 14.03
CA LYS A 877 20.38 -36.44 13.52
C LYS A 877 20.70 -37.32 12.31
N GLN A 878 21.76 -37.04 11.55
CA GLN A 878 22.16 -37.79 10.35
C GLN A 878 20.96 -38.07 9.43
N LEU A 879 20.25 -37.00 9.05
CA LEU A 879 19.11 -37.09 8.16
C LEU A 879 19.55 -37.60 6.78
N VAL A 880 18.73 -38.45 6.16
CA VAL A 880 18.99 -39.02 4.84
C VAL A 880 17.95 -38.48 3.86
N VAL A 881 18.27 -37.39 3.18
CA VAL A 881 17.54 -36.89 2.03
C VAL A 881 17.73 -37.81 0.83
N GLU A 882 16.71 -38.60 0.53
CA GLU A 882 16.67 -39.49 -0.64
C GLU A 882 16.26 -38.74 -1.89
N ARG A 883 15.28 -37.83 -1.75
CA ARG A 883 14.69 -37.08 -2.86
C ARG A 883 14.33 -35.69 -2.40
N PHE A 884 14.65 -34.70 -3.23
CA PHE A 884 14.16 -33.35 -3.04
C PHE A 884 13.58 -32.84 -4.36
N ILE A 885 12.28 -32.59 -4.34
CA ILE A 885 11.53 -31.98 -5.44
C ILE A 885 11.26 -30.53 -5.07
N ALA A 886 11.91 -29.61 -5.78
CA ALA A 886 11.76 -28.17 -5.59
C ALA A 886 10.76 -27.63 -6.62
N VAL A 887 9.67 -27.00 -6.19
CA VAL A 887 8.61 -26.49 -7.07
C VAL A 887 8.54 -24.97 -6.96
N GLY A 888 8.94 -24.25 -8.00
CA GLY A 888 8.95 -22.78 -8.01
C GLY A 888 9.87 -22.15 -6.94
N THR A 889 10.90 -22.88 -6.48
CA THR A 889 11.77 -22.47 -5.36
C THR A 889 12.78 -21.40 -5.79
N PRO A 890 12.84 -20.22 -5.15
CA PRO A 890 13.73 -19.14 -5.56
C PRO A 890 15.18 -19.34 -5.05
N PHE A 891 15.91 -20.33 -5.58
CA PHE A 891 17.30 -20.62 -5.19
C PHE A 891 18.26 -19.44 -5.36
N ARG A 892 17.97 -18.47 -6.24
CA ARG A 892 18.77 -17.25 -6.41
C ARG A 892 18.09 -15.98 -5.87
N GLY A 893 17.03 -16.17 -5.09
CA GLY A 893 16.21 -15.09 -4.55
C GLY A 893 15.21 -14.52 -5.56
N THR A 894 14.33 -13.65 -5.05
CA THR A 894 13.32 -12.93 -5.85
C THR A 894 13.36 -11.44 -5.56
N LEU A 895 13.29 -10.62 -6.63
CA LEU A 895 13.23 -9.15 -6.54
C LEU A 895 11.81 -8.63 -6.30
N LEU A 896 10.81 -9.51 -6.22
CA LEU A 896 9.40 -9.13 -6.15
C LEU A 896 9.11 -8.15 -5.00
N PHE A 897 9.71 -8.40 -3.84
CA PHE A 897 9.53 -7.57 -2.65
C PHE A 897 10.33 -6.25 -2.71
N GLN A 898 11.27 -6.06 -3.64
CA GLN A 898 11.91 -4.75 -3.84
C GLN A 898 11.08 -3.83 -4.78
N LYS A 899 10.05 -4.37 -5.44
CA LYS A 899 9.15 -3.67 -6.39
C LYS A 899 7.69 -3.80 -5.95
N ILE A 900 7.39 -3.34 -4.74
CA ILE A 900 6.08 -3.51 -4.08
C ILE A 900 4.93 -2.85 -4.83
N GLU A 901 5.11 -1.67 -5.44
CA GLU A 901 4.01 -0.96 -6.10
C GLU A 901 3.31 -1.79 -7.20
N PRO A 902 4.03 -2.49 -8.09
CA PRO A 902 3.43 -3.50 -8.99
C PRO A 902 2.74 -4.67 -8.28
N LEU A 903 3.32 -5.21 -7.20
CA LEU A 903 2.77 -6.34 -6.43
C LEU A 903 1.43 -5.97 -5.77
N LEU A 904 1.32 -4.79 -5.15
CA LEU A 904 0.08 -4.27 -4.54
C LEU A 904 -1.05 -4.13 -5.56
N LYS A 905 -0.74 -3.85 -6.84
CA LYS A 905 -1.71 -3.75 -7.94
C LYS A 905 -2.21 -5.11 -8.44
N LEU A 906 -1.43 -6.18 -8.24
CA LEU A 906 -1.74 -7.55 -8.68
C LEU A 906 -2.42 -8.38 -7.59
N LEU A 907 -2.17 -8.09 -6.31
CA LEU A 907 -2.71 -8.85 -5.16
C LEU A 907 -4.25 -9.02 -5.15
N PRO A 908 -5.08 -8.01 -5.48
CA PRO A 908 -6.54 -8.21 -5.53
C PRO A 908 -6.99 -9.18 -6.63
N SER A 909 -6.18 -9.35 -7.68
CA SER A 909 -6.45 -10.31 -8.78
C SER A 909 -5.88 -11.69 -8.47
N LEU A 910 -4.74 -11.78 -7.77
CA LEU A 910 -4.14 -13.03 -7.33
C LEU A 910 -5.02 -13.76 -6.29
N VAL A 911 -5.67 -13.01 -5.40
CA VAL A 911 -6.66 -13.53 -4.44
C VAL A 911 -7.92 -14.08 -5.12
N LYS A 912 -8.22 -13.66 -6.36
CA LYS A 912 -9.33 -14.21 -7.16
C LYS A 912 -8.95 -15.44 -8.00
N ILE A 913 -7.66 -15.65 -8.26
CA ILE A 913 -7.14 -16.75 -9.11
C ILE A 913 -6.71 -17.94 -8.26
N ALA A 914 -6.11 -17.70 -7.09
CA ALA A 914 -5.95 -18.72 -6.07
C ALA A 914 -7.31 -18.92 -5.40
N SER A 915 -7.95 -20.07 -5.59
CA SER A 915 -9.08 -20.46 -4.73
C SER A 915 -8.53 -20.82 -3.34
N LEU A 916 -7.93 -19.83 -2.68
CA LEU A 916 -7.71 -19.84 -1.24
C LEU A 916 -9.09 -19.99 -0.62
N GLY A 917 -9.24 -21.06 0.17
CA GLY A 917 -10.46 -21.34 0.91
C GLY A 917 -11.04 -20.08 1.54
N SER A 918 -12.36 -20.01 1.54
CA SER A 918 -13.22 -18.91 1.99
C SER A 918 -12.97 -18.38 3.42
N SER A 919 -11.95 -18.87 4.14
CA SER A 919 -11.61 -18.52 5.51
C SER A 919 -10.61 -17.35 5.66
N ILE A 920 -9.76 -17.04 4.67
CA ILE A 920 -8.71 -16.00 4.82
C ILE A 920 -9.23 -14.58 4.47
N LEU A 921 -10.20 -14.49 3.56
CA LEU A 921 -10.78 -13.24 3.07
C LEU A 921 -11.61 -12.47 4.12
N ALA A 922 -12.05 -13.12 5.20
CA ALA A 922 -12.90 -12.51 6.24
C ALA A 922 -12.14 -11.68 7.27
N SER A 923 -10.82 -11.52 7.16
CA SER A 923 -10.01 -11.24 8.34
C SER A 923 -9.25 -9.90 8.35
N GLY A 924 -9.16 -9.14 7.25
CA GLY A 924 -8.36 -7.89 7.22
C GLY A 924 -6.84 -8.09 7.36
N ALA A 925 -6.35 -9.35 7.35
CA ALA A 925 -4.91 -9.67 7.40
C ALA A 925 -4.14 -9.12 6.20
N VAL A 926 -4.80 -9.15 5.03
CA VAL A 926 -4.24 -8.70 3.77
C VAL A 926 -3.97 -7.20 3.84
N GLU A 927 -4.87 -6.39 4.39
CA GLU A 927 -4.67 -4.95 4.49
C GLU A 927 -3.52 -4.57 5.45
N THR A 928 -3.36 -5.32 6.55
CA THR A 928 -2.23 -5.17 7.48
C THR A 928 -0.90 -5.60 6.84
N LEU A 929 -0.90 -6.68 6.04
CA LEU A 929 0.25 -7.11 5.24
C LEU A 929 0.63 -6.07 4.19
N LEU A 930 -0.34 -5.49 3.48
CA LEU A 930 -0.13 -4.42 2.50
C LEU A 930 0.43 -3.13 3.15
N LYS A 931 0.03 -2.82 4.39
CA LYS A 931 0.56 -1.68 5.18
C LYS A 931 1.96 -1.94 5.73
N ALA A 932 2.26 -3.18 6.14
CA ALA A 932 3.58 -3.59 6.64
C ALA A 932 4.62 -3.71 5.52
N LEU A 933 4.22 -4.09 4.31
CA LEU A 933 5.08 -4.21 3.12
C LEU A 933 5.44 -2.86 2.48
N ARG A 934 5.51 -1.73 3.21
CA ARG A 934 6.01 -0.45 2.63
C ARG A 934 7.54 -0.36 2.66
N ASN A 935 8.21 -1.07 3.57
CA ASN A 935 9.66 -1.29 3.65
C ASN A 935 9.93 -2.77 3.98
N PRO A 936 10.02 -3.66 3.00
CA PRO A 936 9.99 -5.11 3.21
C PRO A 936 11.37 -5.71 3.49
N SER A 937 12.45 -4.96 3.24
CA SER A 937 13.82 -5.36 3.62
C SER A 937 14.02 -5.36 5.14
N ASP A 938 13.11 -4.76 5.91
CA ASP A 938 13.16 -4.73 7.37
C ASP A 938 12.58 -6.01 8.02
N LEU A 939 12.00 -6.92 7.23
CA LEU A 939 11.48 -8.21 7.70
C LEU A 939 12.50 -9.32 7.46
N VAL A 940 12.96 -9.96 8.52
CA VAL A 940 14.03 -10.97 8.48
C VAL A 940 13.74 -12.14 7.53
N GLY A 941 12.47 -12.55 7.38
CA GLY A 941 12.08 -13.61 6.46
C GLY A 941 12.12 -13.17 4.98
N ILE A 942 11.82 -11.91 4.70
CA ILE A 942 11.84 -11.35 3.35
C ILE A 942 13.27 -10.94 2.95
N GLU A 943 14.04 -10.36 3.85
CA GLU A 943 15.46 -10.05 3.65
C GLU A 943 16.24 -11.29 3.18
N ALA A 944 16.03 -12.42 3.86
CA ALA A 944 16.73 -13.66 3.56
C ALA A 944 16.52 -14.13 2.10
N ILE A 945 15.36 -13.85 1.50
CA ILE A 945 15.02 -14.30 0.14
C ILE A 945 15.35 -13.30 -0.96
N GLN A 946 16.01 -12.18 -0.62
CA GLN A 946 16.48 -11.21 -1.60
C GLN A 946 17.75 -11.71 -2.32
N PRO A 947 17.90 -11.46 -3.63
CA PRO A 947 19.14 -11.77 -4.34
C PRO A 947 20.34 -11.11 -3.68
N GLY A 948 21.39 -11.89 -3.46
CA GLY A 948 22.64 -11.40 -2.85
C GLY A 948 22.63 -11.34 -1.31
N SER A 949 21.54 -11.69 -0.62
CA SER A 949 21.51 -11.80 0.85
C SER A 949 22.58 -12.80 1.36
N ALA A 950 22.95 -12.68 2.64
CA ALA A 950 23.88 -13.64 3.27
C ALA A 950 23.33 -15.08 3.16
N PHE A 951 22.02 -15.24 3.28
CA PHE A 951 21.35 -16.52 3.12
C PHE A 951 21.42 -17.07 1.69
N MET A 952 21.19 -16.24 0.66
CA MET A 952 21.32 -16.67 -0.73
C MET A 952 22.75 -17.07 -1.09
N ARG A 953 23.75 -16.40 -0.51
CA ARG A 953 25.17 -16.79 -0.65
C ARG A 953 25.47 -18.12 0.04
N LEU A 954 24.89 -18.38 1.22
CA LEU A 954 25.05 -19.64 1.96
C LEU A 954 24.55 -20.85 1.16
N ILE A 955 23.34 -20.78 0.60
CA ILE A 955 22.76 -21.95 -0.09
C ILE A 955 23.38 -22.21 -1.47
N ASN A 956 24.03 -21.20 -2.07
CA ASN A 956 24.74 -21.32 -3.35
C ASN A 956 26.27 -21.33 -3.17
N TYR A 957 26.77 -21.70 -2.00
CA TYR A 957 28.20 -21.61 -1.70
C TYR A 957 29.03 -22.51 -2.65
N PRO A 958 29.99 -21.96 -3.43
CA PRO A 958 30.56 -22.69 -4.58
C PRO A 958 31.31 -23.98 -4.27
N SER A 959 31.90 -24.09 -3.07
CA SER A 959 32.71 -25.25 -2.66
C SER A 959 31.89 -26.37 -2.02
N VAL A 960 30.57 -26.22 -1.89
CA VAL A 960 29.71 -27.22 -1.26
C VAL A 960 29.14 -28.16 -2.30
N THR A 961 29.41 -29.45 -2.12
CA THR A 961 28.78 -30.55 -2.86
C THR A 961 28.02 -31.44 -1.88
N VAL A 962 26.80 -31.83 -2.21
CA VAL A 962 25.95 -32.73 -1.42
C VAL A 962 25.54 -33.96 -2.23
N ASP A 963 25.33 -35.09 -1.54
CA ASP A 963 24.90 -36.36 -2.14
C ASP A 963 23.37 -36.48 -2.29
N ALA A 964 22.61 -35.51 -1.76
CA ALA A 964 21.15 -35.46 -1.87
C ALA A 964 20.67 -35.21 -3.31
N ASP A 965 19.64 -35.94 -3.77
CA ASP A 965 19.02 -35.72 -5.10
C ASP A 965 18.36 -34.33 -5.18
N LEU A 966 18.25 -33.77 -6.39
CA LEU A 966 17.49 -32.54 -6.66
C LEU A 966 16.75 -32.64 -7.99
N SER A 967 15.43 -32.47 -7.92
CA SER A 967 14.52 -32.40 -9.06
C SER A 967 13.79 -31.06 -9.02
N ALA A 968 14.24 -30.09 -9.82
CA ALA A 968 13.64 -28.76 -9.88
C ALA A 968 12.49 -28.74 -10.91
N ILE A 969 11.30 -28.37 -10.47
CA ILE A 969 10.16 -28.05 -11.31
C ILE A 969 10.10 -26.54 -11.43
N THR A 970 10.29 -26.06 -12.66
CA THR A 970 10.31 -24.65 -13.01
C THR A 970 9.12 -24.33 -13.89
N GLY A 971 8.56 -23.14 -13.73
CA GLY A 971 7.39 -22.71 -14.48
C GLY A 971 7.58 -21.37 -15.14
N ASP A 972 6.90 -21.20 -16.27
CA ASP A 972 6.61 -19.92 -16.88
C ASP A 972 5.09 -19.79 -17.03
N ALA A 973 4.54 -18.72 -16.46
CA ALA A 973 3.14 -18.41 -16.59
C ALA A 973 2.89 -17.91 -18.00
N GLU A 974 2.20 -18.70 -18.82
CA GLU A 974 1.64 -18.18 -20.06
C GLU A 974 0.23 -17.67 -19.81
N ALA A 975 -0.24 -16.80 -20.68
CA ALA A 975 -1.59 -16.27 -20.60
C ALA A 975 -2.46 -16.88 -21.71
N SER A 976 -3.56 -17.54 -21.33
CA SER A 976 -4.65 -17.81 -22.27
C SER A 976 -5.50 -16.57 -22.45
N GLY A 977 -5.58 -16.08 -23.69
CA GLY A 977 -6.35 -14.89 -24.03
C GLY A 977 -5.58 -13.57 -23.89
N VAL A 978 -6.02 -12.57 -24.66
CA VAL A 978 -5.33 -11.28 -24.84
C VAL A 978 -5.23 -10.46 -23.55
N LEU A 979 -6.25 -10.53 -22.68
CA LEU A 979 -6.28 -9.80 -21.40
C LEU A 979 -5.29 -10.37 -20.37
N ALA A 980 -5.10 -11.69 -20.37
CA ALA A 980 -4.08 -12.33 -19.54
C ALA A 980 -2.67 -12.01 -20.08
N LYS A 981 -2.48 -11.91 -21.41
CA LYS A 981 -1.18 -11.55 -22.02
C LYS A 981 -0.76 -10.12 -21.70
N LEU A 982 -1.73 -9.19 -21.64
CA LEU A 982 -1.48 -7.80 -21.20
C LEU A 982 -1.12 -7.72 -19.71
N ARG A 983 -1.67 -8.61 -18.87
CA ARG A 983 -1.32 -8.71 -17.44
C ARG A 983 0.05 -9.33 -17.22
N LEU A 984 0.44 -10.30 -18.05
CA LEU A 984 1.76 -10.93 -18.01
C LEU A 984 2.89 -9.99 -18.45
N LEU A 985 2.63 -9.10 -19.42
CA LEU A 985 3.57 -8.03 -19.80
C LEU A 985 3.97 -7.08 -18.66
N VAL A 986 3.13 -6.90 -17.63
CA VAL A 986 3.46 -6.11 -16.43
C VAL A 986 4.44 -6.87 -15.53
N VAL A 987 4.29 -8.19 -15.45
CA VAL A 987 5.12 -9.10 -14.65
C VAL A 987 6.47 -9.36 -15.34
N ASP A 988 6.47 -9.55 -16.67
CA ASP A 988 7.69 -9.70 -17.47
C ASP A 988 8.54 -8.44 -17.45
N LYS A 989 7.93 -7.26 -17.33
CA LYS A 989 8.64 -5.98 -17.15
C LYS A 989 9.24 -5.81 -15.74
N VAL A 990 8.74 -6.55 -14.75
CA VAL A 990 9.27 -6.58 -13.38
C VAL A 990 10.46 -7.55 -13.28
N PHE A 991 10.42 -8.70 -13.94
CA PHE A 991 11.45 -9.75 -13.84
C PHE A 991 12.43 -9.83 -15.03
N GLY A 992 12.09 -9.27 -16.18
CA GLY A 992 12.97 -9.22 -17.36
C GLY A 992 13.08 -10.54 -18.13
N GLY A 993 12.14 -11.48 -17.95
CA GLY A 993 12.08 -12.79 -18.60
C GLY A 993 11.01 -13.71 -17.99
N ASP A 994 10.98 -14.96 -18.45
CA ASP A 994 10.07 -16.03 -18.02
C ASP A 994 9.97 -16.12 -16.47
N ASN A 995 8.75 -16.28 -15.96
CA ASN A 995 8.47 -16.29 -14.53
C ASN A 995 7.11 -16.91 -14.20
N ASP A 996 6.90 -17.34 -12.96
CA ASP A 996 5.63 -17.94 -12.53
C ASP A 996 4.68 -16.97 -11.81
N LEU A 997 4.78 -15.66 -12.07
CA LEU A 997 4.13 -14.53 -11.36
C LEU A 997 4.82 -14.07 -10.07
N MET A 998 5.65 -14.89 -9.43
CA MET A 998 6.27 -14.56 -8.14
C MET A 998 7.80 -14.72 -8.16
N VAL A 999 8.30 -15.68 -8.92
CA VAL A 999 9.71 -16.05 -8.99
C VAL A 999 10.14 -16.08 -10.45
N PRO A 1000 11.27 -15.44 -10.82
CA PRO A 1000 11.86 -15.61 -12.14
C PRO A 1000 12.23 -17.07 -12.38
N THR A 1001 11.92 -17.63 -13.55
CA THR A 1001 12.25 -19.02 -13.89
C THR A 1001 13.76 -19.29 -13.76
N ALA A 1002 14.60 -18.31 -14.13
CA ALA A 1002 16.06 -18.39 -13.97
C ALA A 1002 16.54 -18.43 -12.50
N SER A 1003 15.71 -17.97 -11.56
CA SER A 1003 15.96 -18.08 -10.12
C SER A 1003 15.53 -19.42 -9.54
N MET A 1004 14.76 -20.23 -10.28
CA MET A 1004 14.25 -21.53 -9.82
C MET A 1004 15.26 -22.67 -9.92
N VAL A 1005 16.47 -22.38 -10.39
CA VAL A 1005 17.59 -23.31 -10.48
C VAL A 1005 18.79 -22.73 -9.71
N GLY A 1006 19.40 -23.55 -8.86
CA GLY A 1006 20.52 -23.17 -8.00
C GLY A 1006 20.70 -24.16 -6.85
N GLY A 1007 21.23 -23.69 -5.72
CA GLY A 1007 21.56 -24.52 -4.55
C GLY A 1007 22.97 -25.10 -4.61
N ALA A 1008 23.30 -25.94 -3.63
CA ALA A 1008 24.57 -26.63 -3.54
C ALA A 1008 24.78 -27.59 -4.72
N GLN A 1009 26.03 -27.84 -5.10
CA GLN A 1009 26.30 -28.78 -6.19
C GLN A 1009 25.86 -30.19 -5.79
N ARG A 1010 25.25 -30.94 -6.71
CA ARG A 1010 24.87 -32.34 -6.47
C ARG A 1010 25.94 -33.28 -7.02
N ALA A 1011 26.40 -34.23 -6.22
CA ALA A 1011 27.42 -35.20 -6.64
C ALA A 1011 26.98 -36.02 -7.87
N SER A 1012 25.70 -36.44 -7.88
CA SER A 1012 25.06 -37.13 -9.00
C SER A 1012 24.57 -36.21 -10.13
N GLY A 1013 24.67 -34.89 -9.96
CA GLY A 1013 23.98 -33.90 -10.78
C GLY A 1013 22.50 -33.73 -10.38
N GLY A 1014 21.97 -32.53 -10.56
CA GLY A 1014 20.54 -32.26 -10.42
C GLY A 1014 19.81 -32.41 -11.76
N ARG A 1015 18.47 -32.32 -11.72
CA ARG A 1015 17.62 -32.30 -12.92
C ARG A 1015 16.57 -31.21 -12.83
N VAL A 1016 16.11 -30.76 -14.00
CA VAL A 1016 15.10 -29.71 -14.15
C VAL A 1016 14.03 -30.13 -15.13
N ALA A 1017 12.77 -29.89 -14.78
CA ALA A 1017 11.63 -29.97 -15.68
C ALA A 1017 11.01 -28.57 -15.81
N PHE A 1018 10.77 -28.15 -17.05
CA PHE A 1018 10.16 -26.86 -17.36
C PHE A 1018 8.70 -27.07 -17.77
N PHE A 1019 7.82 -26.27 -17.18
CA PHE A 1019 6.39 -26.25 -17.46
C PHE A 1019 5.98 -24.86 -17.92
N GLN A 1020 5.17 -24.80 -18.96
CA GLN A 1020 4.68 -23.56 -19.52
C GLN A 1020 3.23 -23.76 -19.93
N GLY A 1021 2.39 -22.77 -19.65
CA GLY A 1021 0.99 -22.81 -20.04
C GLY A 1021 0.08 -21.89 -19.21
N PRO A 1022 -1.20 -21.76 -19.61
CA PRO A 1022 -2.17 -20.83 -19.01
C PRO A 1022 -2.56 -21.15 -17.56
N HIS A 1023 -2.28 -22.38 -17.13
CA HIS A 1023 -2.58 -22.88 -15.79
C HIS A 1023 -1.31 -23.18 -14.99
N ILE A 1024 -0.13 -22.85 -15.52
CA ILE A 1024 1.15 -23.01 -14.83
C ILE A 1024 1.54 -21.67 -14.19
N ASN A 1025 1.29 -21.50 -12.91
CA ASN A 1025 1.77 -20.35 -12.16
C ASN A 1025 2.06 -20.71 -10.70
N HIS A 1026 2.62 -19.77 -9.94
CA HIS A 1026 3.10 -19.99 -8.57
C HIS A 1026 2.06 -20.63 -7.64
N PHE A 1027 0.76 -20.40 -7.88
CA PHE A 1027 -0.34 -20.84 -7.03
C PHE A 1027 -1.09 -22.08 -7.55
N SER A 1028 -0.69 -22.62 -8.71
CA SER A 1028 -1.47 -23.68 -9.39
C SER A 1028 -0.64 -24.87 -9.88
N TYR A 1029 0.66 -24.93 -9.57
CA TYR A 1029 1.51 -26.08 -9.91
C TYR A 1029 0.88 -27.43 -9.51
N PHE A 1030 0.30 -27.53 -8.32
CA PHE A 1030 -0.30 -28.77 -7.82
C PHE A 1030 -1.71 -29.07 -8.35
N ARG A 1031 -2.26 -28.23 -9.24
CA ARG A 1031 -3.48 -28.52 -10.01
C ARG A 1031 -3.17 -29.12 -11.37
N ASP A 1032 -1.98 -28.86 -11.89
CA ASP A 1032 -1.62 -29.28 -13.23
C ASP A 1032 -1.27 -30.79 -13.24
N PRO A 1033 -1.99 -31.62 -14.02
CA PRO A 1033 -1.75 -33.06 -14.06
C PRO A 1033 -0.33 -33.41 -14.52
N GLY A 1034 0.26 -32.62 -15.41
CA GLY A 1034 1.62 -32.87 -15.91
C GLY A 1034 2.69 -32.60 -14.86
N VAL A 1035 2.48 -31.57 -14.02
CA VAL A 1035 3.36 -31.30 -12.86
C VAL A 1035 3.28 -32.45 -11.86
N ILE A 1036 2.08 -32.95 -11.56
CA ILE A 1036 1.88 -34.06 -10.62
C ILE A 1036 2.49 -35.36 -11.16
N GLU A 1037 2.33 -35.63 -12.46
CA GLU A 1037 2.98 -36.76 -13.10
C GLU A 1037 4.52 -36.65 -12.99
N ALA A 1038 5.09 -35.45 -13.20
CA ALA A 1038 6.51 -35.24 -13.01
C ALA A 1038 6.94 -35.43 -11.54
N ILE A 1039 6.17 -34.94 -10.57
CA ILE A 1039 6.41 -35.19 -9.14
C ILE A 1039 6.42 -36.70 -8.86
N ALA A 1040 5.44 -37.44 -9.36
CA ALA A 1040 5.35 -38.90 -9.22
C ALA A 1040 6.57 -39.60 -9.86
N GLN A 1041 6.98 -39.20 -11.07
CA GLN A 1041 8.16 -39.74 -11.75
C GLN A 1041 9.46 -39.48 -10.96
N ALA A 1042 9.65 -38.25 -10.47
CA ALA A 1042 10.81 -37.89 -9.64
C ALA A 1042 10.81 -38.68 -8.33
N MET A 1043 9.62 -38.92 -7.75
CA MET A 1043 9.46 -39.80 -6.59
C MET A 1043 9.80 -41.25 -6.92
N GLN A 1044 9.52 -41.78 -8.12
CA GLN A 1044 9.80 -43.19 -8.43
C GLN A 1044 11.30 -43.47 -8.65
N SER A 1045 12.00 -42.68 -9.47
CA SER A 1045 13.41 -42.94 -9.80
C SER A 1045 14.29 -41.68 -9.82
N PRO A 1046 15.51 -41.72 -9.27
CA PRO A 1046 16.51 -40.66 -9.44
C PRO A 1046 17.00 -40.52 -10.90
N GLN A 1047 16.77 -41.53 -11.74
CA GLN A 1047 17.17 -41.55 -13.16
C GLN A 1047 15.98 -41.46 -14.12
N ALA A 1048 14.82 -40.93 -13.69
CA ALA A 1048 13.64 -40.82 -14.54
C ALA A 1048 13.98 -40.12 -15.88
N THR A 1049 13.90 -40.86 -16.98
CA THR A 1049 14.18 -40.39 -18.34
C THR A 1049 12.91 -39.84 -18.99
N GLY A 1050 12.98 -38.68 -19.65
CA GLY A 1050 11.82 -38.06 -20.31
C GLY A 1050 11.89 -36.54 -20.28
N ARG A 1051 10.90 -35.89 -19.65
CA ARG A 1051 10.77 -34.42 -19.51
C ARG A 1051 11.86 -33.77 -18.62
N TRP A 1052 12.70 -34.57 -17.98
CA TRP A 1052 13.78 -34.11 -17.10
C TRP A 1052 15.08 -33.86 -17.87
N ALA A 1053 15.56 -32.62 -17.88
CA ALA A 1053 16.87 -32.24 -18.39
C ALA A 1053 17.90 -32.20 -17.25
N PRO A 1054 19.20 -32.49 -17.51
CA PRO A 1054 20.25 -32.27 -16.51
C PRO A 1054 20.31 -30.81 -16.09
N LEU A 1055 20.42 -30.55 -14.80
CA LEU A 1055 20.66 -29.21 -14.27
C LEU A 1055 22.11 -28.84 -14.62
N ALA A 1056 22.28 -27.82 -15.46
CA ALA A 1056 23.60 -27.41 -15.93
C ALA A 1056 24.53 -27.12 -14.74
N ARG A 1057 25.73 -27.74 -14.73
CA ARG A 1057 26.78 -27.38 -13.77
C ARG A 1057 27.08 -25.90 -13.99
N SER A 1058 27.02 -25.08 -12.93
CA SER A 1058 27.45 -23.70 -13.05
C SER A 1058 28.93 -23.69 -13.46
N SER A 1059 29.19 -23.29 -14.71
CA SER A 1059 30.55 -23.00 -15.13
C SER A 1059 31.03 -21.82 -14.29
N SER A 1060 32.07 -22.04 -13.49
CA SER A 1060 32.82 -20.97 -12.85
C SER A 1060 33.29 -19.99 -13.94
N GLY A 1061 32.69 -18.80 -13.99
CA GLY A 1061 32.91 -17.89 -15.12
C GLY A 1061 32.44 -16.45 -14.91
N ARG A 1062 33.29 -15.68 -14.21
CA ARG A 1062 33.47 -14.22 -14.17
C ARG A 1062 32.40 -13.32 -13.55
#